data_AF-A0A2S3H018-F1
#
_entry.id   AF-A0A2S3H018-F1
#
_cell.length_a   1.000
_cell.length_b   1.000
_cell.length_c   1.000
_cell.angle_alpha   90.00
_cell.angle_beta   90.00
_cell.angle_gamma   90.00
#
_symmetry.space_group_name_H-M   'P 1'
#
loop_
_entity.id
_entity.type
_entity.pdbx_description
1 polymer ?
#
loop_
_entity_poly.entity_id
_entity_poly.type
_entity_poly.pdbx_seq_one_letter_code
_entity_poly.pdbx_strand_id
1 'polypeptide(L)'
;MRVRMAANRGAIFLLLLLQLVVLSLLASTSSMADGQQAAAVRRRRRQVLLREKATLLALKRALTLPPAALPDWNESNGHVCGFTGVTCDWRREHVVGLALPNMRISGAIPPVVGALSRLRSLDLSNNSISGAIPPALGGLSRLRNLDLSNNSISGAVPPSITNLTRLENLFMYKNVLSGDIPPSIGNLTRLYELDMSSNNLTGRIPAELSNLRGLGVLQLDNNQLRGAIPPSLAMLAGMFYLSLEHNDLSGSIPAAIFLNCTILGVIDLGNNNLSGEIPGAASGTLADWFAALNLYSNRLTGKLPRWLANCTRLMELDVENNRLDDELPTSIISGKKYLTYLHLSNNNFRSHDDNSNLEPFFAALSNCSSLQEVEAGAVGMGGQLPGRLGSMLPRNMWHLNLELNAIRGPIPASIGDIINMTLMNLSSNQLNGTIPTSLCRLPSLEQLVLSSNFLTGEIPACIGNATHLGELDLSGNALSGTIPGSIGSLAELNYLSLQRNRLSGAIPPGLISRYANLLLLDLSSNRLTGGIPEEVAGTAKMTLNLSRNQLGGELPRGLSNMLVQTIDLSWNNFTGEIFAGLGDCVELAVLDLSHNSLAGSLPASLGRLQNLESLDVSNNSLTGDIPLSLTKCNMLEHLNLSYNDLSGVVPATGPFVNFSFLSYLGNRRLCGPVVRRGCGTHHKRGWYQSRKFLVVLCVCSAALAFALTILCAVSVRKIRERLAAVREDMFRGRRSGGGSSPVMKYKYPRITYRELVEATEEFSADRLVGTGSYGRVYRGTLRDGTMVAVKVLQLQSGNSTKSFNRECQVLKRIRHRNLMRIVTACSLPDFKALVLPFMANGSLERCLHAGPPAELSLVQRVNICSDVAEGMAYLHHHSPVKVIHCDLKPSNILINDDMTALVSDFGISRLVMSVGGVANATDVGASTANMLCGSIGYIPPEYGYGSNPTTKGDVYSFGVLVLEMVTRRRPTDDMFEAGLSLHKWVKIHHHGRADAVVDPALVRMVRDQTPEVRRMSDVAISELLELGILCTQEQASARPTMMDAADDLDRLKRYLGGDTTATFASSLGFSSTTFEDIG
;
A
#
# COMPACT_ATOMS: atom_id res chain seq x y z
N MET A 1 -47.16 -63.43 -103.22
CA MET A 1 -46.27 -62.48 -102.52
C MET A 1 -46.97 -61.82 -101.32
N ARG A 2 -47.50 -62.63 -100.39
CA ARG A 2 -48.11 -62.21 -99.10
C ARG A 2 -47.99 -63.35 -98.07
N VAL A 3 -46.76 -63.84 -97.82
CA VAL A 3 -46.47 -64.77 -96.70
C VAL A 3 -45.11 -64.46 -96.02
N ARG A 4 -44.30 -63.53 -96.53
CA ARG A 4 -42.95 -63.22 -95.99
C ARG A 4 -42.86 -61.99 -95.07
N MET A 5 -43.95 -61.54 -94.46
CA MET A 5 -43.94 -60.41 -93.50
C MET A 5 -44.50 -60.74 -92.10
N ALA A 6 -44.65 -62.02 -91.75
CA ALA A 6 -45.07 -62.43 -90.41
C ALA A 6 -43.93 -63.01 -89.54
N ALA A 7 -42.83 -63.48 -90.12
CA ALA A 7 -41.75 -64.15 -89.37
C ALA A 7 -40.70 -63.19 -88.76
N ASN A 8 -40.58 -61.95 -89.23
CA ASN A 8 -39.54 -61.01 -88.75
C ASN A 8 -39.98 -60.08 -87.61
N ARG A 9 -41.28 -60.00 -87.31
CA ARG A 9 -41.80 -59.25 -86.16
C ARG A 9 -41.73 -60.06 -84.86
N GLY A 10 -41.84 -61.38 -84.93
CA GLY A 10 -41.72 -62.27 -83.76
C GLY A 10 -40.30 -62.32 -83.18
N ALA A 11 -39.27 -62.36 -84.03
CA ALA A 11 -37.87 -62.41 -83.58
C ALA A 11 -37.40 -61.09 -82.94
N ILE A 12 -37.79 -59.94 -83.51
CA ILE A 12 -37.48 -58.62 -82.95
C ILE A 12 -38.25 -58.39 -81.63
N PHE A 13 -39.51 -58.85 -81.55
CA PHE A 13 -40.28 -58.79 -80.32
C PHE A 13 -39.70 -59.69 -79.23
N LEU A 14 -39.20 -60.89 -79.58
CA LEU A 14 -38.53 -61.79 -78.63
C LEU A 14 -37.19 -61.20 -78.14
N LEU A 15 -36.40 -60.58 -79.03
CA LEU A 15 -35.13 -59.92 -78.67
C LEU A 15 -35.34 -58.69 -77.79
N LEU A 16 -36.38 -57.89 -78.04
CA LEU A 16 -36.77 -56.76 -77.19
C LEU A 16 -37.31 -57.23 -75.84
N LEU A 17 -38.06 -58.33 -75.80
CA LEU A 17 -38.52 -58.94 -74.54
C LEU A 17 -37.36 -59.51 -73.73
N LEU A 18 -36.40 -60.18 -74.37
CA LEU A 18 -35.18 -60.67 -73.72
C LEU A 18 -34.31 -59.53 -73.21
N GLN A 19 -34.18 -58.43 -73.95
CA GLN A 19 -33.47 -57.23 -73.47
C GLN A 19 -34.20 -56.56 -72.30
N LEU A 20 -35.53 -56.46 -72.33
CA LEU A 20 -36.33 -55.93 -71.21
C LEU A 20 -36.27 -56.82 -69.96
N VAL A 21 -36.22 -58.14 -70.13
CA VAL A 21 -36.07 -59.11 -69.03
C VAL A 21 -34.65 -59.08 -68.46
N VAL A 22 -33.61 -58.92 -69.29
CA VAL A 22 -32.23 -58.74 -68.81
C VAL A 22 -32.03 -57.39 -68.13
N LEU A 23 -32.63 -56.31 -68.64
CA LEU A 23 -32.62 -54.99 -68.00
C LEU A 23 -33.41 -54.98 -66.68
N SER A 24 -34.53 -55.70 -66.59
CA SER A 24 -35.29 -55.81 -65.34
C SER A 24 -34.58 -56.71 -64.32
N LEU A 25 -33.92 -57.79 -64.74
CA LEU A 25 -33.07 -58.62 -63.87
C LEU A 25 -31.84 -57.84 -63.36
N LEU A 26 -31.18 -57.06 -64.23
CA LEU A 26 -30.07 -56.19 -63.83
C LEU A 26 -30.51 -55.07 -62.87
N ALA A 27 -31.68 -54.46 -63.11
CA ALA A 27 -32.30 -53.48 -62.20
C ALA A 27 -32.76 -54.08 -60.86
N SER A 28 -33.13 -55.36 -60.85
CA SER A 28 -33.46 -56.11 -59.63
C SER A 28 -32.21 -56.43 -58.81
N THR A 29 -31.11 -56.79 -59.47
CA THR A 29 -29.82 -57.04 -58.80
C THR A 29 -29.16 -55.77 -58.28
N SER A 30 -29.31 -54.62 -58.96
CA SER A 30 -28.83 -53.33 -58.46
C SER A 30 -29.68 -52.80 -57.29
N SER A 31 -31.01 -53.00 -57.33
CA SER A 31 -31.94 -52.71 -56.22
C SER A 31 -31.68 -53.57 -54.97
N MET A 32 -31.40 -54.86 -55.13
CA MET A 32 -31.03 -55.75 -54.01
C MET A 32 -29.63 -55.43 -53.46
N ALA A 33 -28.67 -55.07 -54.33
CA ALA A 33 -27.35 -54.61 -53.91
C ALA A 33 -27.42 -53.27 -53.15
N ASP A 34 -28.21 -52.29 -53.62
CA ASP A 34 -28.47 -51.03 -52.92
C ASP A 34 -29.20 -51.24 -51.59
N GLY A 35 -30.16 -52.18 -51.54
CA GLY A 35 -30.86 -52.57 -50.32
C GLY A 35 -29.94 -53.23 -49.27
N GLN A 36 -29.03 -54.10 -49.70
CA GLN A 36 -28.01 -54.69 -48.83
C GLN A 36 -26.97 -53.66 -48.36
N GLN A 37 -26.59 -52.73 -49.22
CA GLN A 37 -25.64 -51.65 -48.91
C GLN A 37 -26.25 -50.61 -47.96
N ALA A 38 -27.53 -50.25 -48.14
CA ALA A 38 -28.29 -49.42 -47.22
C ALA A 38 -28.50 -50.09 -45.84
N ALA A 39 -28.79 -51.40 -45.81
CA ALA A 39 -28.90 -52.17 -44.58
C ALA A 39 -27.54 -52.30 -43.83
N ALA A 40 -26.44 -52.51 -44.56
CA ALA A 40 -25.09 -52.54 -44.01
C ALA A 40 -24.67 -51.17 -43.44
N VAL A 41 -25.03 -50.07 -44.12
CA VAL A 41 -24.81 -48.71 -43.63
C VAL A 41 -25.62 -48.43 -42.37
N ARG A 42 -26.91 -48.81 -42.31
CA ARG A 42 -27.74 -48.71 -41.09
C ARG A 42 -27.16 -49.53 -39.93
N ARG A 43 -26.68 -50.75 -40.18
CA ARG A 43 -26.06 -51.61 -39.16
C ARG A 43 -24.75 -51.03 -38.63
N ARG A 44 -23.90 -50.48 -39.51
CA ARG A 44 -22.68 -49.74 -39.12
C ARG A 44 -23.01 -48.50 -38.30
N ARG A 45 -24.01 -47.70 -38.70
CA ARG A 45 -24.44 -46.51 -37.93
C ARG A 45 -24.89 -46.89 -36.53
N ARG A 46 -25.73 -47.91 -36.40
CA ARG A 46 -26.21 -48.41 -35.10
C ARG A 46 -25.07 -48.92 -34.21
N GLN A 47 -24.08 -49.61 -34.77
CA GLN A 47 -22.90 -50.06 -34.01
C GLN A 47 -22.03 -48.89 -33.51
N VAL A 48 -21.89 -47.82 -34.29
CA VAL A 48 -21.11 -46.65 -33.86
C VAL A 48 -21.85 -45.89 -32.74
N LEU A 49 -23.17 -45.69 -32.89
CA LEU A 49 -24.02 -45.11 -31.85
C LEU A 49 -23.99 -45.90 -30.54
N LEU A 50 -23.99 -47.24 -30.61
CA LEU A 50 -23.83 -48.10 -29.43
C LEU A 50 -22.47 -47.91 -28.74
N ARG A 51 -21.39 -47.71 -29.52
CA ARG A 51 -20.07 -47.39 -28.97
C ARG A 51 -20.03 -46.01 -28.35
N GLU A 52 -20.57 -44.99 -29.01
CA GLU A 52 -20.67 -43.63 -28.48
C GLU A 52 -21.52 -43.59 -27.19
N LYS A 53 -22.62 -44.36 -27.14
CA LYS A 53 -23.41 -44.57 -25.91
C LYS A 53 -22.58 -45.18 -24.79
N ALA A 54 -21.88 -46.27 -25.07
CA ALA A 54 -21.01 -46.92 -24.08
C ALA A 54 -19.93 -45.96 -23.56
N THR A 55 -19.33 -45.15 -24.44
CA THR A 55 -18.36 -44.11 -24.09
C THR A 55 -18.95 -43.03 -23.19
N LEU A 56 -20.15 -42.51 -23.51
CA LEU A 56 -20.82 -41.50 -22.67
C LEU A 56 -21.21 -42.08 -21.30
N LEU A 57 -21.71 -43.31 -21.26
CA LEU A 57 -22.02 -43.97 -19.98
C LEU A 57 -20.75 -44.28 -19.16
N ALA A 58 -19.64 -44.62 -19.81
CA ALA A 58 -18.34 -44.75 -19.14
C ALA A 58 -17.84 -43.40 -18.61
N LEU A 59 -18.03 -42.31 -19.38
CA LEU A 59 -17.71 -40.96 -18.95
C LEU A 59 -18.52 -40.57 -17.71
N LYS A 60 -19.84 -40.79 -17.70
CA LYS A 60 -20.70 -40.54 -16.53
C LYS A 60 -20.25 -41.29 -15.28
N ARG A 61 -19.83 -42.56 -15.42
CA ARG A 61 -19.33 -43.35 -14.27
C ARG A 61 -17.99 -42.85 -13.75
N ALA A 62 -17.18 -42.21 -14.59
CA ALA A 62 -15.86 -41.71 -14.23
C ALA A 62 -15.87 -40.26 -13.71
N LEU A 63 -16.90 -39.47 -14.05
CA LEU A 63 -17.09 -38.12 -13.52
C LEU A 63 -17.67 -38.16 -12.10
N THR A 64 -17.24 -37.24 -11.25
CA THR A 64 -17.87 -37.06 -9.94
C THR A 64 -19.00 -36.05 -10.08
N LEU A 65 -20.25 -36.53 -9.98
CA LEU A 65 -21.47 -35.78 -10.30
C LEU A 65 -22.37 -35.64 -9.06
N PRO A 66 -23.15 -34.54 -8.95
CA PRO A 66 -24.22 -34.45 -7.97
C PRO A 66 -25.25 -35.59 -8.11
N PRO A 67 -25.93 -36.03 -7.03
CA PRO A 67 -26.82 -37.20 -7.04
C PRO A 67 -27.93 -37.21 -8.10
N ALA A 68 -28.37 -36.04 -8.56
CA ALA A 68 -29.44 -35.87 -9.55
C ALA A 68 -28.94 -35.45 -10.95
N ALA A 69 -27.63 -35.37 -11.19
CA ALA A 69 -27.09 -34.90 -12.46
C ALA A 69 -27.14 -35.98 -13.56
N LEU A 70 -27.49 -35.54 -14.78
CA LEU A 70 -27.58 -36.38 -16.00
C LEU A 70 -28.49 -37.62 -15.85
N PRO A 71 -29.75 -37.50 -15.39
CA PRO A 71 -30.62 -38.64 -15.10
C PRO A 71 -30.98 -39.48 -16.35
N ASP A 72 -30.99 -38.83 -17.51
CA ASP A 72 -31.29 -39.36 -18.83
C ASP A 72 -30.13 -40.14 -19.47
N TRP A 73 -28.90 -40.01 -18.95
CA TRP A 73 -27.76 -40.83 -19.31
C TRP A 73 -27.84 -42.21 -18.63
N ASN A 74 -28.64 -43.10 -19.20
CA ASN A 74 -28.84 -44.46 -18.69
C ASN A 74 -28.97 -45.50 -19.82
N GLU A 75 -28.87 -46.79 -19.46
CA GLU A 75 -28.95 -47.89 -20.43
C GLU A 75 -30.36 -48.01 -21.06
N SER A 76 -31.41 -47.65 -20.33
CA SER A 76 -32.81 -47.71 -20.79
C SER A 76 -33.15 -46.71 -21.89
N ASN A 77 -32.47 -45.57 -21.95
CA ASN A 77 -32.72 -44.55 -22.96
C ASN A 77 -32.10 -44.97 -24.31
N GLY A 78 -32.95 -45.09 -25.35
CA GLY A 78 -32.59 -45.76 -26.60
C GLY A 78 -31.67 -44.96 -27.54
N HIS A 79 -31.64 -43.62 -27.43
CA HIS A 79 -30.95 -42.76 -28.39
C HIS A 79 -30.09 -41.70 -27.69
N VAL A 80 -28.77 -41.73 -27.92
CA VAL A 80 -27.80 -40.83 -27.24
C VAL A 80 -28.00 -39.36 -27.56
N CYS A 81 -28.67 -39.04 -28.67
CA CYS A 81 -28.92 -37.65 -29.05
C CYS A 81 -30.00 -36.98 -28.19
N GLY A 82 -30.72 -37.75 -27.38
CA GLY A 82 -31.61 -37.23 -26.34
C GLY A 82 -30.95 -37.04 -24.98
N PHE A 83 -29.64 -37.29 -24.86
CA PHE A 83 -28.90 -37.05 -23.63
C PHE A 83 -28.66 -35.55 -23.42
N THR A 84 -28.82 -35.11 -22.18
CA THR A 84 -28.57 -33.75 -21.74
C THR A 84 -27.14 -33.38 -22.10
N GLY A 85 -26.98 -32.25 -22.78
CA GLY A 85 -25.68 -31.75 -23.23
C GLY A 85 -25.11 -32.41 -24.48
N VAL A 86 -25.75 -33.45 -25.04
CA VAL A 86 -25.25 -34.15 -26.23
C VAL A 86 -25.89 -33.61 -27.49
N THR A 87 -25.06 -33.21 -28.46
CA THR A 87 -25.50 -32.80 -29.80
C THR A 87 -25.05 -33.81 -30.84
N CYS A 88 -25.94 -34.18 -31.76
CA CYS A 88 -25.67 -35.13 -32.83
C CYS A 88 -25.73 -34.51 -34.24
N ASP A 89 -25.00 -35.09 -35.18
CA ASP A 89 -25.08 -34.74 -36.61
C ASP A 89 -26.41 -35.22 -37.21
N TRP A 90 -27.19 -34.31 -37.79
CA TRP A 90 -28.50 -34.57 -38.40
C TRP A 90 -28.47 -35.59 -39.55
N ARG A 91 -27.33 -35.80 -40.24
CA ARG A 91 -27.23 -36.75 -41.37
C ARG A 91 -26.91 -38.18 -40.94
N ARG A 92 -26.21 -38.33 -39.81
CA ARG A 92 -25.51 -39.57 -39.45
C ARG A 92 -25.67 -39.97 -37.98
N GLU A 93 -26.36 -39.17 -37.17
CA GLU A 93 -26.66 -39.42 -35.74
C GLU A 93 -25.40 -39.75 -34.92
N HIS A 94 -24.29 -39.06 -35.17
CA HIS A 94 -23.08 -39.19 -34.34
C HIS A 94 -22.97 -38.05 -33.36
N VAL A 95 -22.43 -38.31 -32.18
CA VAL A 95 -22.09 -37.29 -31.20
C VAL A 95 -21.04 -36.34 -31.79
N VAL A 96 -21.43 -35.07 -31.95
CA VAL A 96 -20.59 -33.97 -32.45
C VAL A 96 -20.44 -32.83 -31.45
N GLY A 97 -21.27 -32.77 -30.42
CA GLY A 97 -21.15 -31.81 -29.33
C GLY A 97 -21.39 -32.46 -27.99
N LEU A 98 -20.61 -32.07 -26.99
CA LEU A 98 -20.83 -32.40 -25.60
C LEU A 98 -20.66 -31.11 -24.78
N ALA A 99 -21.74 -30.62 -24.19
CA ALA A 99 -21.77 -29.40 -23.38
C ALA A 99 -22.36 -29.70 -22.01
N LEU A 100 -21.51 -29.63 -20.97
CA LEU A 100 -21.87 -29.87 -19.58
C LEU A 100 -21.46 -28.70 -18.65
N PRO A 101 -21.75 -27.43 -19.00
CA PRO A 101 -21.35 -26.30 -18.16
C PRO A 101 -22.25 -26.18 -16.92
N ASN A 102 -21.72 -25.59 -15.84
CA ASN A 102 -22.50 -25.25 -14.63
C ASN A 102 -23.18 -26.46 -13.96
N MET A 103 -22.56 -27.63 -14.00
CA MET A 103 -23.13 -28.88 -13.48
C MET A 103 -22.55 -29.33 -12.14
N ARG A 104 -21.65 -28.53 -11.54
CA ARG A 104 -20.91 -28.87 -10.30
C ARG A 104 -20.16 -30.20 -10.41
N ILE A 105 -19.66 -30.51 -11.61
CA ILE A 105 -18.86 -31.71 -11.89
C ILE A 105 -17.50 -31.54 -11.20
N SER A 106 -17.01 -32.59 -10.53
CA SER A 106 -15.69 -32.60 -9.88
C SER A 106 -14.85 -33.82 -10.26
N GLY A 107 -13.58 -33.82 -9.83
CA GLY A 107 -12.59 -34.84 -10.21
C GLY A 107 -11.89 -34.53 -11.54
N ALA A 108 -11.09 -35.47 -12.03
CA ALA A 108 -10.29 -35.29 -13.25
C ALA A 108 -11.06 -35.61 -14.53
N ILE A 109 -10.67 -34.97 -15.65
CA ILE A 109 -11.21 -35.27 -16.98
C ILE A 109 -10.84 -36.73 -17.34
N PRO A 110 -11.82 -37.64 -17.50
CA PRO A 110 -11.50 -39.03 -17.78
C PRO A 110 -10.95 -39.21 -19.20
N PRO A 111 -9.85 -39.97 -19.41
CA PRO A 111 -9.25 -40.17 -20.74
C PRO A 111 -10.21 -40.75 -21.79
N VAL A 112 -11.27 -41.43 -21.36
CA VAL A 112 -12.31 -42.01 -22.22
C VAL A 112 -13.02 -40.97 -23.09
N VAL A 113 -13.00 -39.69 -22.70
CA VAL A 113 -13.53 -38.59 -23.53
C VAL A 113 -12.86 -38.54 -24.91
N GLY A 114 -11.58 -38.91 -25.00
CA GLY A 114 -10.82 -38.97 -26.26
C GLY A 114 -11.34 -39.99 -27.27
N ALA A 115 -12.20 -40.93 -26.85
CA ALA A 115 -12.80 -41.92 -27.75
C ALA A 115 -13.94 -41.35 -28.62
N LEU A 116 -14.47 -40.17 -28.30
CA LEU A 116 -15.51 -39.47 -29.08
C LEU A 116 -14.91 -38.77 -30.31
N SER A 117 -14.22 -39.51 -31.18
CA SER A 117 -13.37 -38.95 -32.26
C SER A 117 -14.07 -38.08 -33.31
N ARG A 118 -15.40 -37.97 -33.26
CA ARG A 118 -16.22 -37.13 -34.16
C ARG A 118 -16.66 -35.81 -33.54
N LEU A 119 -16.33 -35.58 -32.27
CA LEU A 119 -16.66 -34.38 -31.53
C LEU A 119 -16.09 -33.14 -32.25
N ARG A 120 -16.91 -32.10 -32.31
CA ARG A 120 -16.62 -30.77 -32.87
C ARG A 120 -16.65 -29.71 -31.77
N SER A 121 -17.44 -29.91 -30.71
CA SER A 121 -17.50 -29.01 -29.57
C SER A 121 -17.44 -29.81 -28.27
N LEU A 122 -16.54 -29.43 -27.37
CA LEU A 122 -16.48 -29.93 -26.00
C LEU A 122 -16.50 -28.73 -25.06
N ASP A 123 -17.51 -28.65 -24.21
CA ASP A 123 -17.65 -27.62 -23.18
C ASP A 123 -17.85 -28.29 -21.82
N LEU A 124 -16.89 -28.07 -20.93
CA LEU A 124 -16.90 -28.52 -19.53
C LEU A 124 -16.74 -27.31 -18.58
N SER A 125 -17.01 -26.10 -19.05
CA SER A 125 -16.75 -24.86 -18.33
C SER A 125 -17.57 -24.71 -17.05
N ASN A 126 -17.13 -23.84 -16.13
CA ASN A 126 -17.88 -23.48 -14.92
C ASN A 126 -18.25 -24.71 -14.06
N ASN A 127 -17.25 -25.52 -13.72
CA ASN A 127 -17.41 -26.70 -12.87
C ASN A 127 -16.31 -26.69 -11.79
N SER A 128 -16.10 -27.83 -11.12
CA SER A 128 -15.05 -28.04 -10.12
C SER A 128 -14.08 -29.15 -10.56
N ILE A 129 -13.84 -29.26 -11.86
CA ILE A 129 -12.95 -30.25 -12.46
C ILE A 129 -11.51 -29.93 -12.07
N SER A 130 -10.74 -30.94 -11.69
CA SER A 130 -9.36 -30.83 -11.21
C SER A 130 -8.41 -31.78 -11.94
N GLY A 131 -7.13 -31.85 -11.54
CA GLY A 131 -6.13 -32.71 -12.19
C GLY A 131 -5.68 -32.17 -13.55
N ALA A 132 -4.84 -32.95 -14.25
CA ALA A 132 -4.22 -32.53 -15.51
C ALA A 132 -5.11 -32.82 -16.74
N ILE A 133 -4.91 -32.03 -17.80
CA ILE A 133 -5.57 -32.28 -19.09
C ILE A 133 -5.03 -33.61 -19.68
N PRO A 134 -5.87 -34.64 -19.90
CA PRO A 134 -5.41 -35.94 -20.35
C PRO A 134 -4.90 -35.88 -21.81
N PRO A 135 -3.74 -36.47 -22.14
CA PRO A 135 -3.23 -36.49 -23.51
C PRO A 135 -4.19 -37.09 -24.56
N ALA A 136 -5.09 -37.99 -24.12
CA ALA A 136 -6.12 -38.60 -24.95
C ALA A 136 -7.08 -37.57 -25.60
N LEU A 137 -7.23 -36.36 -25.03
CA LEU A 137 -7.99 -35.28 -25.67
C LEU A 137 -7.43 -34.90 -27.04
N GLY A 138 -6.11 -35.05 -27.26
CA GLY A 138 -5.47 -34.82 -28.55
C GLY A 138 -5.94 -35.76 -29.67
N GLY A 139 -6.69 -36.84 -29.34
CA GLY A 139 -7.30 -37.74 -30.31
C GLY A 139 -8.56 -37.19 -30.97
N LEU A 140 -9.13 -36.08 -30.48
CA LEU A 140 -10.35 -35.46 -30.99
C LEU A 140 -10.11 -34.62 -32.25
N SER A 141 -9.52 -35.18 -33.30
CA SER A 141 -9.02 -34.43 -34.49
C SER A 141 -10.06 -33.61 -35.28
N ARG A 142 -11.35 -33.71 -34.94
CA ARG A 142 -12.45 -32.95 -35.53
C ARG A 142 -12.93 -31.77 -34.68
N LEU A 143 -12.36 -31.61 -33.49
CA LEU A 143 -12.73 -30.57 -32.55
C LEU A 143 -12.46 -29.18 -33.15
N ARG A 144 -13.41 -28.28 -32.94
CA ARG A 144 -13.39 -26.87 -33.33
C ARG A 144 -13.44 -25.98 -32.10
N ASN A 145 -14.27 -26.34 -31.12
CA ASN A 145 -14.41 -25.60 -29.88
C ASN A 145 -14.04 -26.50 -28.70
N LEU A 146 -13.12 -26.03 -27.88
CA LEU A 146 -12.77 -26.65 -26.61
C LEU A 146 -12.84 -25.59 -25.52
N ASP A 147 -13.79 -25.77 -24.59
CA ASP A 147 -13.95 -24.92 -23.43
C ASP A 147 -13.79 -25.73 -22.14
N LEU A 148 -12.73 -25.39 -21.41
CA LEU A 148 -12.38 -25.96 -20.11
C LEU A 148 -12.30 -24.87 -19.02
N SER A 149 -12.83 -23.68 -19.31
CA SER A 149 -12.67 -22.49 -18.47
C SER A 149 -13.38 -22.59 -17.11
N ASN A 150 -12.95 -21.78 -16.15
CA ASN A 150 -13.53 -21.65 -14.82
C ASN A 150 -13.68 -23.01 -14.09
N ASN A 151 -12.53 -23.63 -13.81
CA ASN A 151 -12.39 -24.92 -13.13
C ASN A 151 -11.13 -24.89 -12.22
N SER A 152 -10.67 -26.05 -11.76
CA SER A 152 -9.43 -26.21 -10.98
C SER A 152 -8.42 -27.13 -11.68
N ILE A 153 -8.38 -27.11 -13.01
CA ILE A 153 -7.49 -27.93 -13.84
C ILE A 153 -6.05 -27.47 -13.62
N SER A 154 -5.14 -28.43 -13.40
CA SER A 154 -3.75 -28.22 -13.00
C SER A 154 -2.76 -28.85 -13.99
N GLY A 155 -1.46 -28.68 -13.74
CA GLY A 155 -0.41 -29.22 -14.59
C GLY A 155 -0.21 -28.42 -15.89
N ALA A 156 0.66 -28.91 -16.76
CA ALA A 156 1.01 -28.23 -18.01
C ALA A 156 0.03 -28.51 -19.14
N VAL A 157 -0.08 -27.55 -20.08
CA VAL A 157 -0.82 -27.72 -21.33
C VAL A 157 -0.13 -28.83 -22.15
N PRO A 158 -0.76 -29.99 -22.37
CA PRO A 158 -0.08 -31.12 -22.98
C PRO A 158 0.14 -30.86 -24.48
N PRO A 159 1.33 -31.18 -25.04
CA PRO A 159 1.63 -30.98 -26.46
C PRO A 159 0.64 -31.69 -27.40
N SER A 160 -0.02 -32.76 -26.95
CA SER A 160 -1.05 -33.49 -27.72
C SER A 160 -2.26 -32.64 -28.09
N ILE A 161 -2.55 -31.52 -27.38
CA ILE A 161 -3.59 -30.56 -27.79
C ILE A 161 -3.31 -29.99 -29.17
N THR A 162 -2.04 -29.91 -29.57
CA THR A 162 -1.65 -29.37 -30.87
C THR A 162 -2.00 -30.28 -32.05
N ASN A 163 -2.43 -31.52 -31.79
CA ASN A 163 -2.99 -32.42 -32.79
C ASN A 163 -4.40 -32.02 -33.24
N LEU A 164 -5.07 -31.12 -32.52
CA LEU A 164 -6.42 -30.63 -32.81
C LEU A 164 -6.41 -29.56 -33.91
N THR A 165 -5.84 -29.85 -35.08
CA THR A 165 -5.57 -28.88 -36.16
C THR A 165 -6.82 -28.22 -36.78
N ARG A 166 -8.02 -28.61 -36.35
CA ARG A 166 -9.30 -28.01 -36.73
C ARG A 166 -9.87 -27.04 -35.70
N LEU A 167 -9.17 -26.86 -34.59
CA LEU A 167 -9.60 -25.99 -33.49
C LEU A 167 -9.69 -24.54 -33.97
N GLU A 168 -10.83 -23.93 -33.70
CA GLU A 168 -11.20 -22.54 -33.99
C GLU A 168 -11.16 -21.74 -32.67
N ASN A 169 -11.68 -22.29 -31.57
CA ASN A 169 -11.70 -21.64 -30.26
C ASN A 169 -11.13 -22.55 -29.16
N LEU A 170 -10.23 -21.99 -28.35
CA LEU A 170 -9.60 -22.68 -27.22
C LEU A 170 -9.68 -21.82 -25.96
N PHE A 171 -10.53 -22.24 -25.02
CA PHE A 171 -10.74 -21.56 -23.73
C PHE A 171 -10.25 -22.44 -22.58
N MET A 172 -9.28 -21.94 -21.82
CA MET A 172 -8.75 -22.57 -20.62
C MET A 172 -8.63 -21.60 -19.43
N TYR A 173 -9.23 -20.42 -19.53
CA TYR A 173 -9.07 -19.37 -18.53
C TYR A 173 -9.66 -19.74 -17.16
N LYS A 174 -9.20 -19.05 -16.09
CA LYS A 174 -9.63 -19.29 -14.70
C LYS A 174 -9.45 -20.76 -14.28
N ASN A 175 -8.20 -21.21 -14.29
CA ASN A 175 -7.77 -22.52 -13.83
C ASN A 175 -6.45 -22.39 -13.05
N VAL A 176 -5.77 -23.51 -12.77
CA VAL A 176 -4.45 -23.52 -12.10
C VAL A 176 -3.40 -24.21 -12.99
N LEU A 177 -3.51 -24.04 -14.32
CA LEU A 177 -2.54 -24.56 -15.28
C LEU A 177 -1.18 -23.91 -15.05
N SER A 178 -0.10 -24.66 -15.25
CA SER A 178 1.28 -24.25 -14.93
C SER A 178 2.27 -24.64 -16.02
N GLY A 179 3.51 -24.19 -15.91
CA GLY A 179 4.53 -24.44 -16.93
C GLY A 179 4.37 -23.55 -18.16
N ASP A 180 5.19 -23.81 -19.17
CA ASP A 180 5.30 -22.94 -20.34
C ASP A 180 4.19 -23.18 -21.37
N ILE A 181 3.81 -22.13 -22.09
CA ILE A 181 2.97 -22.27 -23.29
C ILE A 181 3.78 -23.04 -24.34
N PRO A 182 3.30 -24.21 -24.82
CA PRO A 182 4.09 -25.03 -25.74
C PRO A 182 4.21 -24.34 -27.11
N PRO A 183 5.43 -24.18 -27.68
CA PRO A 183 5.62 -23.57 -29.01
C PRO A 183 4.81 -24.26 -30.13
N SER A 184 4.57 -25.56 -30.00
CA SER A 184 3.75 -26.32 -30.93
C SER A 184 2.30 -25.85 -31.04
N ILE A 185 1.82 -24.98 -30.14
CA ILE A 185 0.49 -24.37 -30.24
C ILE A 185 0.31 -23.60 -31.55
N GLY A 186 1.43 -23.11 -32.14
CA GLY A 186 1.47 -22.52 -33.48
C GLY A 186 1.01 -23.45 -34.62
N ASN A 187 0.85 -24.76 -34.37
CA ASN A 187 0.33 -25.72 -35.36
C ASN A 187 -1.20 -25.63 -35.53
N LEU A 188 -1.91 -24.96 -34.63
CA LEU A 188 -3.37 -24.83 -34.64
C LEU A 188 -3.84 -23.72 -35.60
N THR A 189 -3.42 -23.76 -36.87
CA THR A 189 -3.55 -22.64 -37.82
C THR A 189 -4.98 -22.17 -38.14
N ARG A 190 -6.01 -22.87 -37.66
CA ARG A 190 -7.42 -22.47 -37.77
C ARG A 190 -7.94 -21.70 -36.55
N LEU A 191 -7.11 -21.54 -35.52
CA LEU A 191 -7.49 -20.88 -34.29
C LEU A 191 -7.81 -19.40 -34.57
N TYR A 192 -8.99 -19.01 -34.15
CA TYR A 192 -9.50 -17.63 -34.17
C TYR A 192 -9.38 -17.01 -32.78
N GLU A 193 -9.66 -17.77 -31.73
CA GLU A 193 -9.65 -17.30 -30.36
C GLU A 193 -8.87 -18.24 -29.44
N LEU A 194 -7.91 -17.66 -28.71
CA LEU A 194 -7.08 -18.32 -27.72
C LEU A 194 -7.14 -17.57 -26.40
N ASP A 195 -7.74 -18.19 -25.40
CA ASP A 195 -7.80 -17.64 -24.05
C ASP A 195 -7.23 -18.65 -23.03
N MET A 196 -6.09 -18.27 -22.45
CA MET A 196 -5.41 -19.00 -21.37
C MET A 196 -5.20 -18.10 -20.15
N SER A 197 -6.00 -17.03 -20.02
CA SER A 197 -5.88 -16.04 -18.95
C SER A 197 -6.16 -16.61 -17.56
N SER A 198 -5.78 -15.89 -16.49
CA SER A 198 -6.08 -16.28 -15.10
C SER A 198 -5.64 -17.71 -14.77
N ASN A 199 -4.34 -17.99 -14.93
CA ASN A 199 -3.70 -19.27 -14.66
C ASN A 199 -2.31 -19.05 -14.02
N ASN A 200 -1.53 -20.11 -13.86
CA ASN A 200 -0.16 -20.07 -13.30
C ASN A 200 0.90 -20.36 -14.38
N LEU A 201 0.65 -19.97 -15.64
CA LEU A 201 1.55 -20.25 -16.77
C LEU A 201 2.84 -19.43 -16.66
N THR A 202 3.96 -20.05 -17.00
CA THR A 202 5.31 -19.48 -16.89
C THR A 202 5.99 -19.39 -18.25
N GLY A 203 7.29 -19.05 -18.26
CA GLY A 203 8.09 -19.06 -19.47
C GLY A 203 7.86 -17.82 -20.33
N ARG A 204 8.22 -17.90 -21.62
CA ARG A 204 8.06 -16.79 -22.58
C ARG A 204 6.84 -17.01 -23.46
N ILE A 205 6.28 -15.93 -23.99
CA ILE A 205 5.31 -16.02 -25.08
C ILE A 205 6.03 -16.62 -26.31
N PRO A 206 5.60 -17.79 -26.83
CA PRO A 206 6.26 -18.43 -27.96
C PRO A 206 6.13 -17.60 -29.24
N ALA A 207 7.24 -17.43 -29.97
CA ALA A 207 7.23 -16.69 -31.23
C ALA A 207 6.38 -17.39 -32.30
N GLU A 208 6.25 -18.72 -32.21
CA GLU A 208 5.48 -19.61 -33.07
C GLU A 208 3.98 -19.32 -33.07
N LEU A 209 3.46 -18.59 -32.08
CA LEU A 209 2.09 -18.05 -32.12
C LEU A 209 1.84 -17.22 -33.39
N SER A 210 2.89 -16.64 -33.99
CA SER A 210 2.81 -15.92 -35.27
C SER A 210 2.34 -16.78 -36.45
N ASN A 211 2.35 -18.11 -36.33
CA ASN A 211 1.86 -19.02 -37.36
C ASN A 211 0.32 -19.05 -37.44
N LEU A 212 -0.37 -18.58 -36.40
CA LEU A 212 -1.83 -18.57 -36.29
C LEU A 212 -2.44 -17.40 -37.07
N ARG A 213 -2.24 -17.35 -38.39
CA ARG A 213 -2.58 -16.17 -39.23
C ARG A 213 -4.05 -15.72 -39.18
N GLY A 214 -4.97 -16.60 -38.77
CA GLY A 214 -6.38 -16.31 -38.59
C GLY A 214 -6.78 -15.85 -37.18
N LEU A 215 -5.83 -15.76 -36.24
CA LEU A 215 -6.12 -15.43 -34.84
C LEU A 215 -6.61 -13.98 -34.72
N GLY A 216 -7.82 -13.82 -34.16
CA GLY A 216 -8.47 -12.56 -33.90
C GLY A 216 -8.33 -12.10 -32.45
N VAL A 217 -8.38 -13.05 -31.50
CA VAL A 217 -8.35 -12.80 -30.06
C VAL A 217 -7.22 -13.60 -29.43
N LEU A 218 -6.32 -12.90 -28.72
CA LEU A 218 -5.26 -13.49 -27.92
C LEU A 218 -5.32 -12.95 -26.49
N GLN A 219 -5.65 -13.82 -25.55
CA GLN A 219 -5.74 -13.50 -24.13
C GLN A 219 -4.83 -14.42 -23.31
N LEU A 220 -3.80 -13.82 -22.71
CA LEU A 220 -2.83 -14.49 -21.85
C LEU A 220 -2.62 -13.72 -20.53
N ASP A 221 -3.53 -12.81 -20.20
CA ASP A 221 -3.45 -11.99 -18.99
C ASP A 221 -3.55 -12.83 -17.69
N ASN A 222 -3.17 -12.23 -16.55
CA ASN A 222 -3.26 -12.86 -15.24
C ASN A 222 -2.51 -14.20 -15.18
N ASN A 223 -1.21 -14.17 -15.48
CA ASN A 223 -0.30 -15.32 -15.49
C ASN A 223 1.11 -14.90 -14.97
N GLN A 224 2.13 -15.75 -15.13
CA GLN A 224 3.53 -15.49 -14.75
C GLN A 224 4.47 -15.50 -15.95
N LEU A 225 3.99 -15.04 -17.11
CA LEU A 225 4.76 -15.00 -18.35
C LEU A 225 5.86 -13.94 -18.28
N ARG A 226 7.03 -14.26 -18.80
CA ARG A 226 8.28 -13.49 -18.71
C ARG A 226 8.87 -13.19 -20.07
N GLY A 227 9.87 -12.32 -20.08
CA GLY A 227 10.61 -11.98 -21.30
C GLY A 227 9.88 -10.93 -22.14
N ALA A 228 10.32 -10.75 -23.39
CA ALA A 228 9.78 -9.73 -24.28
C ALA A 228 8.57 -10.22 -25.07
N ILE A 229 7.66 -9.29 -25.40
CA ILE A 229 6.59 -9.53 -26.37
C ILE A 229 7.24 -9.82 -27.73
N PRO A 230 7.02 -10.99 -28.35
CA PRO A 230 7.65 -11.32 -29.62
C PRO A 230 7.22 -10.36 -30.73
N PRO A 231 8.14 -9.69 -31.44
CA PRO A 231 7.79 -8.85 -32.58
C PRO A 231 7.10 -9.63 -33.71
N SER A 232 7.28 -10.96 -33.76
CA SER A 232 6.59 -11.84 -34.70
C SER A 232 5.07 -11.85 -34.52
N LEU A 233 4.52 -11.45 -33.36
CA LEU A 233 3.07 -11.30 -33.20
C LEU A 233 2.45 -10.31 -34.19
N ALA A 234 3.24 -9.39 -34.75
CA ALA A 234 2.84 -8.50 -35.85
C ALA A 234 2.41 -9.24 -37.14
N MET A 235 2.67 -10.55 -37.23
CA MET A 235 2.23 -11.41 -38.32
C MET A 235 0.75 -11.81 -38.27
N LEU A 236 0.09 -11.53 -37.14
CA LEU A 236 -1.33 -11.80 -36.88
C LEU A 236 -2.18 -10.63 -37.39
N ALA A 237 -2.26 -10.49 -38.71
CA ALA A 237 -2.94 -9.35 -39.34
C ALA A 237 -4.45 -9.27 -39.02
N GLY A 238 -5.07 -10.39 -38.64
CA GLY A 238 -6.47 -10.48 -38.22
C GLY A 238 -6.72 -10.19 -36.74
N MET A 239 -5.68 -9.93 -35.94
CA MET A 239 -5.80 -9.72 -34.50
C MET A 239 -6.49 -8.38 -34.21
N PHE A 240 -7.63 -8.44 -33.51
CA PHE A 240 -8.37 -7.26 -33.06
C PHE A 240 -8.31 -7.05 -31.55
N TYR A 241 -8.01 -8.10 -30.78
CA TYR A 241 -7.94 -8.06 -29.31
C TYR A 241 -6.67 -8.76 -28.82
N LEU A 242 -5.84 -8.03 -28.07
CA LEU A 242 -4.64 -8.55 -27.42
C LEU A 242 -4.64 -8.14 -25.95
N SER A 243 -4.70 -9.13 -25.05
CA SER A 243 -4.56 -8.92 -23.61
C SER A 243 -3.42 -9.75 -23.04
N LEU A 244 -2.45 -9.07 -22.42
CA LEU A 244 -1.28 -9.62 -21.74
C LEU A 244 -1.11 -9.04 -20.33
N GLU A 245 -2.16 -8.39 -19.81
CA GLU A 245 -2.20 -7.72 -18.51
C GLU A 245 -1.78 -8.66 -17.35
N HIS A 246 -1.24 -8.10 -16.27
CA HIS A 246 -0.88 -8.86 -15.07
C HIS A 246 0.07 -10.05 -15.33
N ASN A 247 1.28 -9.75 -15.79
CA ASN A 247 2.35 -10.73 -16.05
C ASN A 247 3.74 -10.13 -15.67
N ASP A 248 4.82 -10.89 -15.87
CA ASP A 248 6.21 -10.47 -15.65
C ASP A 248 6.91 -10.04 -16.98
N LEU A 249 6.16 -9.58 -18.00
CA LEU A 249 6.72 -9.25 -19.32
C LEU A 249 7.63 -8.02 -19.25
N SER A 250 8.67 -7.97 -20.08
CA SER A 250 9.71 -6.94 -20.03
C SER A 250 10.16 -6.52 -21.44
N GLY A 251 11.06 -5.54 -21.54
CA GLY A 251 11.50 -5.00 -22.84
C GLY A 251 10.50 -3.99 -23.42
N SER A 252 10.67 -3.65 -24.70
CA SER A 252 9.87 -2.65 -25.39
C SER A 252 8.63 -3.23 -26.05
N ILE A 253 7.57 -2.43 -26.16
CA ILE A 253 6.39 -2.78 -26.96
C ILE A 253 6.80 -2.82 -28.44
N PRO A 254 6.61 -3.95 -29.17
CA PRO A 254 7.04 -4.05 -30.55
C PRO A 254 6.23 -3.12 -31.47
N ALA A 255 6.90 -2.12 -32.05
CA ALA A 255 6.26 -1.17 -32.99
C ALA A 255 5.61 -1.85 -34.20
N ALA A 256 6.13 -3.02 -34.61
CA ALA A 256 5.58 -3.81 -35.71
C ALA A 256 4.10 -4.20 -35.48
N ILE A 257 3.66 -4.38 -34.23
CA ILE A 257 2.26 -4.70 -33.92
C ILE A 257 1.33 -3.58 -34.40
N PHE A 258 1.66 -2.32 -34.10
CA PHE A 258 0.87 -1.16 -34.53
C PHE A 258 0.96 -0.86 -36.03
N LEU A 259 2.02 -1.34 -36.70
CA LEU A 259 2.20 -1.18 -38.15
C LEU A 259 1.47 -2.26 -38.97
N ASN A 260 1.42 -3.50 -38.48
CA ASN A 260 0.97 -4.63 -39.28
C ASN A 260 -0.38 -5.22 -38.86
N CYS A 261 -0.77 -5.10 -37.57
CA CYS A 261 -2.09 -5.54 -37.10
C CYS A 261 -3.12 -4.43 -37.34
N THR A 262 -3.50 -4.22 -38.61
CA THR A 262 -4.24 -3.02 -39.05
C THR A 262 -5.69 -2.92 -38.55
N ILE A 263 -6.24 -3.99 -37.97
CA ILE A 263 -7.59 -3.99 -37.37
C ILE A 263 -7.55 -4.15 -35.85
N LEU A 264 -6.38 -3.96 -35.22
CA LEU A 264 -6.24 -4.02 -33.77
C LEU A 264 -7.13 -2.95 -33.12
N GLY A 265 -8.08 -3.42 -32.31
CA GLY A 265 -9.07 -2.58 -31.63
C GLY A 265 -8.70 -2.34 -30.18
N VAL A 266 -8.29 -3.39 -29.47
CA VAL A 266 -7.96 -3.33 -28.05
C VAL A 266 -6.59 -3.93 -27.83
N ILE A 267 -5.76 -3.20 -27.08
CA ILE A 267 -4.51 -3.72 -26.55
C ILE A 267 -4.43 -3.42 -25.06
N ASP A 268 -4.30 -4.48 -24.25
CA ASP A 268 -4.09 -4.39 -22.81
C ASP A 268 -2.77 -5.07 -22.43
N LEU A 269 -1.83 -4.26 -21.97
CA LEU A 269 -0.51 -4.67 -21.50
C LEU A 269 -0.26 -4.18 -20.07
N GLY A 270 -1.32 -3.83 -19.32
CA GLY A 270 -1.23 -3.31 -17.96
C GLY A 270 -0.49 -4.25 -16.99
N ASN A 271 -0.06 -3.75 -15.83
CA ASN A 271 0.53 -4.56 -14.75
C ASN A 271 1.67 -5.49 -15.24
N ASN A 272 2.68 -4.92 -15.89
CA ASN A 272 3.84 -5.65 -16.39
C ASN A 272 5.14 -4.88 -16.08
N ASN A 273 6.26 -5.36 -16.62
CA ASN A 273 7.57 -4.74 -16.48
C ASN A 273 8.10 -4.16 -17.82
N LEU A 274 7.20 -3.76 -18.72
CA LEU A 274 7.52 -3.19 -20.03
C LEU A 274 8.19 -1.83 -19.87
N SER A 275 9.08 -1.48 -20.80
CA SER A 275 9.94 -0.30 -20.71
C SER A 275 10.22 0.29 -22.10
N GLY A 276 10.81 1.49 -22.14
CA GLY A 276 11.01 2.22 -23.40
C GLY A 276 9.79 3.05 -23.78
N GLU A 277 9.79 3.57 -25.00
CA GLU A 277 8.72 4.44 -25.49
C GLU A 277 7.52 3.67 -26.04
N ILE A 278 6.34 4.27 -25.93
CA ILE A 278 5.15 3.80 -26.65
C ILE A 278 5.39 4.03 -28.15
N PRO A 279 5.18 3.02 -29.03
CA PRO A 279 5.45 3.15 -30.45
C PRO A 279 4.83 4.40 -31.10
N GLY A 280 5.70 5.31 -31.56
CA GLY A 280 5.29 6.59 -32.14
C GLY A 280 4.70 6.52 -33.55
N ALA A 281 4.81 5.37 -34.22
CA ALA A 281 4.28 5.14 -35.56
C ALA A 281 3.29 3.96 -35.55
N ALA A 282 2.23 4.10 -36.33
CA ALA A 282 1.19 3.10 -36.53
C ALA A 282 0.72 3.13 -38.00
N SER A 283 0.05 2.07 -38.45
CA SER A 283 -0.60 2.06 -39.77
C SER A 283 -1.68 3.15 -39.85
N GLY A 284 -1.80 3.79 -41.03
CA GLY A 284 -2.87 4.78 -41.28
C GLY A 284 -4.28 4.20 -41.15
N THR A 285 -4.45 2.89 -41.42
CA THR A 285 -5.74 2.20 -41.30
C THR A 285 -6.09 1.74 -39.88
N LEU A 286 -5.12 1.73 -38.95
CA LEU A 286 -5.34 1.31 -37.57
C LEU A 286 -6.34 2.23 -36.85
N ALA A 287 -6.29 3.52 -37.16
CA ALA A 287 -7.10 4.55 -36.53
C ALA A 287 -8.62 4.33 -36.65
N ASP A 288 -9.07 3.58 -37.66
CA ASP A 288 -10.49 3.28 -37.89
C ASP A 288 -11.05 2.21 -36.92
N TRP A 289 -10.18 1.43 -36.29
CA TRP A 289 -10.54 0.29 -35.44
C TRP A 289 -10.16 0.46 -33.98
N PHE A 290 -9.07 1.20 -33.73
CA PHE A 290 -8.46 1.31 -32.42
C PHE A 290 -9.34 2.03 -31.39
N ALA A 291 -9.68 1.32 -30.31
CA ALA A 291 -10.67 1.69 -29.32
C ALA A 291 -10.09 1.79 -27.89
N ALA A 292 -9.12 0.95 -27.52
CA ALA A 292 -8.56 0.98 -26.16
C ALA A 292 -7.04 0.76 -26.15
N LEU A 293 -6.34 1.60 -25.40
CA LEU A 293 -4.91 1.47 -25.09
C LEU A 293 -4.71 1.43 -23.58
N ASN A 294 -4.47 0.24 -23.06
CA ASN A 294 -4.29 0.01 -21.62
C ASN A 294 -2.84 -0.42 -21.38
N LEU A 295 -2.07 0.45 -20.75
CA LEU A 295 -0.62 0.31 -20.53
C LEU A 295 -0.22 0.60 -19.08
N TYR A 296 -1.18 0.68 -18.16
CA TYR A 296 -0.96 1.08 -16.78
C TYR A 296 0.03 0.18 -16.04
N SER A 297 0.63 0.70 -14.97
CA SER A 297 1.51 -0.05 -14.07
C SER A 297 2.66 -0.75 -14.81
N ASN A 298 3.44 0.03 -15.55
CA ASN A 298 4.63 -0.40 -16.30
C ASN A 298 5.83 0.54 -16.04
N ARG A 299 6.88 0.47 -16.86
CA ARG A 299 8.05 1.36 -16.81
C ARG A 299 8.22 2.15 -18.11
N LEU A 300 7.12 2.46 -18.80
CA LEU A 300 7.13 3.18 -20.07
C LEU A 300 7.58 4.62 -19.87
N THR A 301 8.27 5.15 -20.87
CA THR A 301 8.86 6.50 -20.88
C THR A 301 8.47 7.25 -22.15
N GLY A 302 8.85 8.52 -22.24
CA GLY A 302 8.62 9.32 -23.43
C GLY A 302 7.20 9.87 -23.49
N LYS A 303 6.69 10.02 -24.71
CA LYS A 303 5.47 10.78 -25.01
C LYS A 303 4.31 9.89 -25.42
N LEU A 304 3.10 10.42 -25.31
CA LEU A 304 1.94 9.76 -25.89
C LEU A 304 2.02 9.84 -27.43
N PRO A 305 1.71 8.75 -28.15
CA PRO A 305 1.89 8.71 -29.58
C PRO A 305 0.82 9.54 -30.31
N ARG A 306 1.26 10.42 -31.22
CA ARG A 306 0.38 11.37 -31.93
C ARG A 306 -0.67 10.71 -32.82
N TRP A 307 -0.45 9.47 -33.28
CA TRP A 307 -1.43 8.76 -34.11
C TRP A 307 -2.74 8.49 -33.37
N LEU A 308 -2.75 8.49 -32.02
CA LEU A 308 -3.98 8.40 -31.22
C LEU A 308 -4.95 9.56 -31.52
N ALA A 309 -4.46 10.74 -31.93
CA ALA A 309 -5.30 11.85 -32.34
C ALA A 309 -6.20 11.49 -33.54
N ASN A 310 -5.79 10.54 -34.38
CA ASN A 310 -6.58 10.08 -35.52
C ASN A 310 -7.59 8.97 -35.16
N CYS A 311 -7.43 8.30 -34.01
CA CYS A 311 -8.30 7.19 -33.58
C CYS A 311 -9.69 7.68 -33.14
N THR A 312 -10.63 7.81 -34.07
CA THR A 312 -11.95 8.41 -33.77
C THR A 312 -12.82 7.56 -32.85
N ARG A 313 -12.56 6.25 -32.79
CA ARG A 313 -13.26 5.28 -31.92
C ARG A 313 -12.59 5.08 -30.56
N LEU A 314 -11.59 5.86 -30.19
CA LEU A 314 -10.92 5.75 -28.89
C LEU A 314 -11.94 5.93 -27.76
N MET A 315 -12.13 4.88 -26.98
CA MET A 315 -13.02 4.78 -25.82
C MET A 315 -12.24 4.86 -24.51
N GLU A 316 -11.02 4.34 -24.49
CA GLU A 316 -10.22 4.20 -23.28
C GLU A 316 -8.75 4.51 -23.57
N LEU A 317 -8.16 5.36 -22.74
CA LEU A 317 -6.74 5.62 -22.70
C LEU A 317 -6.28 5.51 -21.26
N ASP A 318 -5.66 4.39 -20.93
CA ASP A 318 -5.11 4.14 -19.60
C ASP A 318 -3.60 3.94 -19.68
N VAL A 319 -2.86 4.89 -19.10
CA VAL A 319 -1.40 4.88 -19.06
C VAL A 319 -0.87 5.13 -17.65
N GLU A 320 -1.67 4.88 -16.63
CA GLU A 320 -1.33 5.19 -15.24
C GLU A 320 -0.05 4.49 -14.76
N ASN A 321 0.55 4.99 -13.68
CA ASN A 321 1.65 4.32 -12.99
C ASN A 321 2.83 3.97 -13.92
N ASN A 322 3.26 4.95 -14.72
CA ASN A 322 4.38 4.83 -15.65
C ASN A 322 5.41 5.96 -15.41
N ARG A 323 6.24 6.27 -16.41
CA ARG A 323 7.22 7.39 -16.38
C ARG A 323 7.10 8.25 -17.63
N LEU A 324 5.89 8.38 -18.17
CA LEU A 324 5.63 9.26 -19.30
C LEU A 324 5.94 10.71 -18.91
N ASP A 325 6.56 11.45 -19.83
CA ASP A 325 6.95 12.86 -19.66
C ASP A 325 6.50 13.62 -20.90
N ASP A 326 5.32 14.21 -20.81
CA ASP A 326 4.68 14.92 -21.91
C ASP A 326 3.83 16.09 -21.41
N GLU A 327 3.41 16.95 -22.32
CA GLU A 327 2.33 17.89 -22.05
C GLU A 327 0.98 17.13 -22.00
N LEU A 328 0.02 17.62 -21.22
CA LEU A 328 -1.33 17.03 -21.16
C LEU A 328 -1.92 16.84 -22.57
N PRO A 329 -2.60 15.71 -22.85
CA PRO A 329 -2.84 15.23 -24.22
C PRO A 329 -4.01 15.91 -24.96
N THR A 330 -4.09 17.24 -24.94
CA THR A 330 -5.14 18.06 -25.57
C THR A 330 -5.42 17.67 -27.03
N SER A 331 -4.37 17.52 -27.84
CA SER A 331 -4.52 17.18 -29.26
C SER A 331 -5.01 15.74 -29.51
N ILE A 332 -4.78 14.83 -28.56
CA ILE A 332 -5.21 13.44 -28.65
C ILE A 332 -6.67 13.32 -28.23
N ILE A 333 -7.09 14.03 -27.17
CA ILE A 333 -8.46 13.89 -26.63
C ILE A 333 -9.46 14.82 -27.30
N SER A 334 -9.03 15.93 -27.89
CA SER A 334 -9.93 16.90 -28.53
C SER A 334 -10.80 16.24 -29.61
N GLY A 335 -12.13 16.30 -29.42
CA GLY A 335 -13.11 15.77 -30.36
C GLY A 335 -13.38 14.27 -30.27
N LYS A 336 -12.85 13.57 -29.26
CA LYS A 336 -13.08 12.13 -29.04
C LYS A 336 -14.44 11.90 -28.39
N LYS A 337 -15.48 11.79 -29.23
CA LYS A 337 -16.87 11.62 -28.77
C LYS A 337 -17.14 10.32 -28.02
N TYR A 338 -16.34 9.27 -28.26
CA TYR A 338 -16.48 7.95 -27.63
C TYR A 338 -15.58 7.75 -26.41
N LEU A 339 -14.63 8.67 -26.14
CA LEU A 339 -13.73 8.57 -25.00
C LEU A 339 -14.56 8.60 -23.72
N THR A 340 -14.42 7.54 -22.92
CA THR A 340 -15.17 7.29 -21.68
C THR A 340 -14.25 7.38 -20.48
N TYR A 341 -13.05 6.79 -20.57
CA TYR A 341 -12.05 6.73 -19.52
C TYR A 341 -10.74 7.36 -19.97
N LEU A 342 -10.25 8.33 -19.19
CA LEU A 342 -8.96 8.98 -19.41
C LEU A 342 -8.13 8.90 -18.14
N HIS A 343 -7.20 7.94 -18.10
CA HIS A 343 -6.41 7.65 -16.91
C HIS A 343 -4.92 7.92 -17.18
N LEU A 344 -4.40 8.92 -16.49
CA LEU A 344 -3.07 9.50 -16.70
C LEU A 344 -2.22 9.51 -15.41
N SER A 345 -2.80 9.15 -14.27
CA SER A 345 -2.21 9.31 -12.94
C SER A 345 -0.82 8.68 -12.80
N ASN A 346 -0.06 9.18 -11.82
CA ASN A 346 1.26 8.67 -11.47
C ASN A 346 2.24 8.62 -12.67
N ASN A 347 2.28 9.70 -13.44
CA ASN A 347 3.24 9.96 -14.52
C ASN A 347 3.91 11.34 -14.31
N ASN A 348 4.63 11.86 -15.31
CA ASN A 348 5.24 13.19 -15.28
C ASN A 348 4.60 14.14 -16.31
N PHE A 349 3.26 14.17 -16.40
CA PHE A 349 2.59 15.11 -17.28
C PHE A 349 2.65 16.55 -16.73
N ARG A 350 2.71 17.52 -17.64
CA ARG A 350 2.64 18.93 -17.30
C ARG A 350 1.49 19.63 -18.01
N SER A 351 0.92 20.62 -17.35
CA SER A 351 -0.04 21.51 -17.97
C SER A 351 0.64 22.42 -19.00
N HIS A 352 -0.18 23.13 -19.79
CA HIS A 352 0.29 23.94 -20.89
C HIS A 352 0.98 25.21 -20.36
N ASP A 353 1.64 25.95 -21.24
CA ASP A 353 2.33 27.20 -20.92
C ASP A 353 3.29 27.06 -19.73
N ASP A 354 4.25 26.14 -19.86
CA ASP A 354 5.25 25.81 -18.83
C ASP A 354 4.65 25.41 -17.48
N ASN A 355 3.67 24.49 -17.52
CA ASN A 355 2.99 23.95 -16.34
C ASN A 355 2.18 25.00 -15.55
N SER A 356 1.62 26.00 -16.24
CA SER A 356 0.89 27.11 -15.62
C SER A 356 -0.56 27.26 -16.07
N ASN A 357 -0.97 26.59 -17.14
CA ASN A 357 -2.27 26.75 -17.76
C ASN A 357 -2.99 25.42 -17.99
N LEU A 358 -4.12 25.22 -17.29
CA LEU A 358 -4.99 24.05 -17.43
C LEU A 358 -6.15 24.27 -18.41
N GLU A 359 -6.40 25.51 -18.84
CA GLU A 359 -7.51 25.85 -19.74
C GLU A 359 -7.50 24.99 -21.02
N PRO A 360 -6.37 24.79 -21.74
CA PRO A 360 -6.39 24.02 -22.98
C PRO A 360 -6.83 22.57 -22.78
N PHE A 361 -6.39 21.95 -21.67
CA PHE A 361 -6.75 20.58 -21.34
C PHE A 361 -8.25 20.44 -21.07
N PHE A 362 -8.80 21.26 -20.18
CA PHE A 362 -10.25 21.23 -19.90
C PHE A 362 -11.09 21.65 -21.13
N ALA A 363 -10.57 22.53 -21.99
CA ALA A 363 -11.27 22.90 -23.22
C ALA A 363 -11.35 21.70 -24.18
N ALA A 364 -10.31 20.86 -24.24
CA ALA A 364 -10.34 19.63 -25.02
C ALA A 364 -11.35 18.61 -24.45
N LEU A 365 -11.44 18.49 -23.12
CA LEU A 365 -12.42 17.61 -22.46
C LEU A 365 -13.87 18.00 -22.78
N SER A 366 -14.16 19.30 -22.95
CA SER A 366 -15.51 19.78 -23.27
C SER A 366 -16.10 19.18 -24.57
N ASN A 367 -15.22 18.75 -25.48
CA ASN A 367 -15.60 18.12 -26.74
C ASN A 367 -15.76 16.58 -26.63
N CYS A 368 -15.58 15.99 -25.44
CA CYS A 368 -15.65 14.55 -25.19
C CYS A 368 -16.99 14.17 -24.54
N SER A 369 -18.06 14.07 -25.35
CA SER A 369 -19.44 13.93 -24.83
C SER A 369 -19.75 12.66 -24.04
N SER A 370 -18.98 11.59 -24.23
CA SER A 370 -19.15 10.30 -23.51
C SER A 370 -18.22 10.15 -22.32
N LEU A 371 -17.38 11.15 -22.04
CA LEU A 371 -16.39 11.06 -20.98
C LEU A 371 -17.08 11.00 -19.63
N GLN A 372 -16.67 10.02 -18.84
CA GLN A 372 -17.26 9.66 -17.56
C GLN A 372 -16.26 9.87 -16.42
N GLU A 373 -14.99 9.56 -16.68
CA GLU A 373 -13.95 9.51 -15.67
C GLU A 373 -12.66 10.15 -16.17
N VAL A 374 -12.07 10.97 -15.30
CA VAL A 374 -10.74 11.54 -15.48
C VAL A 374 -9.93 11.28 -14.22
N GLU A 375 -8.89 10.48 -14.40
CA GLU A 375 -7.89 10.15 -13.39
C GLU A 375 -6.57 10.81 -13.79
N ALA A 376 -6.17 11.86 -13.08
CA ALA A 376 -4.93 12.58 -13.32
C ALA A 376 -4.23 12.96 -12.01
N GLY A 377 -4.28 12.06 -11.02
CA GLY A 377 -3.61 12.19 -9.73
C GLY A 377 -2.09 12.07 -9.85
N ALA A 378 -1.35 12.85 -9.06
CA ALA A 378 0.11 12.76 -8.96
C ALA A 378 0.89 12.85 -10.30
N VAL A 379 0.35 13.54 -11.31
CA VAL A 379 1.01 13.70 -12.61
C VAL A 379 2.02 14.86 -12.64
N GLY A 380 1.91 15.79 -11.69
CA GLY A 380 2.79 16.95 -11.58
C GLY A 380 2.22 18.23 -12.22
N MET A 381 0.93 18.25 -12.56
CA MET A 381 0.31 19.39 -13.24
C MET A 381 0.17 20.61 -12.31
N GLY A 382 0.49 21.78 -12.83
CA GLY A 382 0.35 23.07 -12.17
C GLY A 382 -0.64 23.99 -12.87
N GLY A 383 -0.83 25.20 -12.34
CA GLY A 383 -1.77 26.17 -12.90
C GLY A 383 -3.04 26.31 -12.07
N GLN A 384 -4.04 27.01 -12.60
CA GLN A 384 -5.31 27.25 -11.92
C GLN A 384 -6.44 26.50 -12.62
N LEU A 385 -7.42 26.02 -11.85
CA LEU A 385 -8.67 25.52 -12.41
C LEU A 385 -9.39 26.66 -13.16
N PRO A 386 -9.84 26.45 -14.41
CA PRO A 386 -10.61 27.42 -15.17
C PRO A 386 -11.82 27.96 -14.42
N GLY A 387 -12.05 29.28 -14.49
CA GLY A 387 -13.26 29.87 -13.88
C GLY A 387 -14.57 29.30 -14.45
N ARG A 388 -14.54 28.83 -15.71
CA ARG A 388 -15.65 28.23 -16.45
C ARG A 388 -15.64 26.69 -16.44
N LEU A 389 -14.91 26.07 -15.51
CA LEU A 389 -14.72 24.62 -15.43
C LEU A 389 -16.02 23.80 -15.58
N GLY A 390 -17.11 24.22 -14.93
CA GLY A 390 -18.41 23.53 -15.05
C GLY A 390 -18.94 23.38 -16.48
N SER A 391 -18.69 24.37 -17.34
CA SER A 391 -19.09 24.32 -18.76
C SER A 391 -18.09 23.57 -19.64
N MET A 392 -16.88 23.32 -19.13
CA MET A 392 -15.79 22.65 -19.84
C MET A 392 -15.74 21.16 -19.53
N LEU A 393 -16.39 20.71 -18.46
CA LEU A 393 -16.48 19.30 -18.11
C LEU A 393 -17.73 18.66 -18.71
N PRO A 394 -17.64 17.44 -19.28
CA PRO A 394 -18.79 16.74 -19.86
C PRO A 394 -19.89 16.45 -18.84
N ARG A 395 -21.15 16.58 -19.26
CA ARG A 395 -22.31 16.40 -18.36
C ARG A 395 -22.46 14.98 -17.80
N ASN A 396 -21.95 13.98 -18.51
CA ASN A 396 -21.98 12.58 -18.10
C ASN A 396 -20.84 12.22 -17.15
N MET A 397 -19.93 13.16 -16.87
CA MET A 397 -18.79 12.92 -16.00
C MET A 397 -19.27 12.76 -14.55
N TRP A 398 -18.90 11.63 -13.95
CA TRP A 398 -19.25 11.29 -12.57
C TRP A 398 -18.03 11.16 -11.68
N HIS A 399 -16.82 11.06 -12.25
CA HIS A 399 -15.57 10.91 -11.51
C HIS A 399 -14.53 11.95 -11.98
N LEU A 400 -13.97 12.69 -11.02
CA LEU A 400 -12.84 13.58 -11.23
C LEU A 400 -11.81 13.45 -10.10
N ASN A 401 -10.64 12.93 -10.43
CA ASN A 401 -9.51 12.87 -9.51
C ASN A 401 -8.30 13.64 -10.04
N LEU A 402 -7.91 14.67 -9.29
CA LEU A 402 -6.77 15.54 -9.59
C LEU A 402 -5.82 15.67 -8.40
N GLU A 403 -5.80 14.67 -7.51
CA GLU A 403 -5.03 14.72 -6.27
C GLU A 403 -3.51 14.84 -6.48
N LEU A 404 -2.77 15.21 -5.43
CA LEU A 404 -1.30 15.16 -5.39
C LEU A 404 -0.61 15.95 -6.54
N ASN A 405 -1.21 17.07 -6.95
CA ASN A 405 -0.68 17.94 -8.00
C ASN A 405 -0.23 19.30 -7.43
N ALA A 406 0.13 20.23 -8.31
CA ALA A 406 0.54 21.60 -7.96
C ALA A 406 -0.51 22.64 -8.38
N ILE A 407 -1.79 22.25 -8.39
CA ILE A 407 -2.89 23.14 -8.79
C ILE A 407 -3.09 24.20 -7.70
N ARG A 408 -3.16 25.46 -8.11
CA ARG A 408 -3.29 26.63 -7.23
C ARG A 408 -4.58 27.40 -7.52
N GLY A 409 -4.87 28.39 -6.68
CA GLY A 409 -6.03 29.26 -6.83
C GLY A 409 -7.31 28.65 -6.23
N PRO A 410 -8.44 29.34 -6.38
CA PRO A 410 -9.70 28.92 -5.79
C PRO A 410 -10.37 27.79 -6.55
N ILE A 411 -11.20 27.02 -5.85
CA ILE A 411 -12.14 26.10 -6.49
C ILE A 411 -13.23 26.94 -7.18
N PRO A 412 -13.40 26.85 -8.51
CA PRO A 412 -14.33 27.69 -9.25
C PRO A 412 -15.78 27.34 -8.93
N ALA A 413 -16.63 28.35 -8.70
CA ALA A 413 -18.04 28.12 -8.37
C ALA A 413 -18.83 27.38 -9.48
N SER A 414 -18.38 27.45 -10.73
CA SER A 414 -18.99 26.70 -11.85
C SER A 414 -18.91 25.19 -11.69
N ILE A 415 -18.04 24.66 -10.81
CA ILE A 415 -17.94 23.21 -10.58
C ILE A 415 -19.27 22.58 -10.11
N GLY A 416 -20.15 23.36 -9.49
CA GLY A 416 -21.49 22.94 -9.09
C GLY A 416 -22.48 22.75 -10.25
N ASP A 417 -22.06 22.99 -11.50
CA ASP A 417 -22.91 22.78 -12.68
C ASP A 417 -22.80 21.33 -13.22
N ILE A 418 -21.91 20.50 -12.67
CA ILE A 418 -21.64 19.12 -13.11
C ILE A 418 -22.48 18.13 -12.29
N ILE A 419 -23.78 18.16 -12.51
CA ILE A 419 -24.78 17.50 -11.65
C ILE A 419 -24.64 15.98 -11.47
N ASN A 420 -23.93 15.29 -12.36
CA ASN A 420 -23.72 13.84 -12.29
C ASN A 420 -22.47 13.45 -11.48
N MET A 421 -21.73 14.43 -10.94
CA MET A 421 -20.53 14.17 -10.14
C MET A 421 -20.86 13.34 -8.89
N THR A 422 -20.17 12.22 -8.74
CA THR A 422 -20.23 11.32 -7.57
C THR A 422 -18.94 11.40 -6.76
N LEU A 423 -17.78 11.41 -7.43
CA LEU A 423 -16.46 11.49 -6.79
C LEU A 423 -15.70 12.71 -7.26
N MET A 424 -15.33 13.57 -6.31
CA MET A 424 -14.46 14.72 -6.55
C MET A 424 -13.27 14.70 -5.57
N ASN A 425 -12.09 14.35 -6.07
CA ASN A 425 -10.86 14.38 -5.30
C ASN A 425 -9.91 15.46 -5.82
N LEU A 426 -9.73 16.50 -5.01
CA LEU A 426 -8.79 17.61 -5.26
C LEU A 426 -7.74 17.71 -4.14
N SER A 427 -7.52 16.62 -3.41
CA SER A 427 -6.66 16.61 -2.23
C SER A 427 -5.18 16.87 -2.58
N SER A 428 -4.39 17.25 -1.58
CA SER A 428 -2.94 17.39 -1.69
C SER A 428 -2.48 18.29 -2.84
N ASN A 429 -3.15 19.43 -3.01
CA ASN A 429 -2.84 20.46 -3.98
C ASN A 429 -2.44 21.78 -3.27
N GLN A 430 -2.44 22.89 -3.99
CA GLN A 430 -2.20 24.24 -3.47
C GLN A 430 -3.45 25.12 -3.58
N LEU A 431 -4.63 24.52 -3.53
CA LEU A 431 -5.91 25.23 -3.66
C LEU A 431 -6.12 26.16 -2.45
N ASN A 432 -6.62 27.36 -2.71
CA ASN A 432 -6.87 28.38 -1.70
C ASN A 432 -8.27 28.97 -1.81
N GLY A 433 -8.55 30.05 -1.08
CA GLY A 433 -9.90 30.63 -1.04
C GLY A 433 -10.85 29.80 -0.18
N THR A 434 -12.14 29.84 -0.49
CA THR A 434 -13.21 29.18 0.29
C THR A 434 -13.80 28.00 -0.47
N ILE A 435 -14.40 27.06 0.26
CA ILE A 435 -15.23 26.00 -0.35
C ILE A 435 -16.47 26.66 -0.97
N PRO A 436 -16.70 26.56 -2.30
CA PRO A 436 -17.81 27.24 -2.94
C PRO A 436 -19.14 26.58 -2.59
N THR A 437 -20.15 27.39 -2.26
CA THR A 437 -21.51 26.94 -1.94
C THR A 437 -22.21 26.22 -3.10
N SER A 438 -21.69 26.35 -4.33
CA SER A 438 -22.19 25.64 -5.50
C SER A 438 -21.97 24.13 -5.44
N LEU A 439 -20.98 23.63 -4.69
CA LEU A 439 -20.80 22.19 -4.47
C LEU A 439 -22.03 21.55 -3.82
N CYS A 440 -22.77 22.33 -3.02
CA CYS A 440 -24.03 21.91 -2.40
C CYS A 440 -25.15 21.63 -3.42
N ARG A 441 -24.97 22.00 -4.70
CA ARG A 441 -25.95 21.76 -5.78
C ARG A 441 -25.75 20.42 -6.47
N LEU A 442 -24.75 19.62 -6.09
CA LEU A 442 -24.43 18.33 -6.71
C LEU A 442 -25.29 17.23 -6.06
N PRO A 443 -26.37 16.75 -6.73
CA PRO A 443 -27.35 15.85 -6.10
C PRO A 443 -26.81 14.44 -5.88
N SER A 444 -25.84 14.00 -6.69
CA SER A 444 -25.30 12.65 -6.68
C SER A 444 -23.92 12.57 -6.02
N LEU A 445 -23.46 13.63 -5.34
CA LEU A 445 -22.12 13.65 -4.76
C LEU A 445 -22.02 12.65 -3.61
N GLU A 446 -21.16 11.65 -3.77
CA GLU A 446 -20.92 10.56 -2.82
C GLU A 446 -19.60 10.76 -2.07
N GLN A 447 -18.58 11.30 -2.74
CA GLN A 447 -17.25 11.51 -2.15
C GLN A 447 -16.73 12.91 -2.49
N LEU A 448 -16.41 13.68 -1.44
CA LEU A 448 -15.78 14.99 -1.55
C LEU A 448 -14.49 15.03 -0.73
N VAL A 449 -13.36 15.00 -1.43
CA VAL A 449 -12.02 14.95 -0.82
C VAL A 449 -11.24 16.22 -1.21
N LEU A 450 -11.10 17.13 -0.25
CA LEU A 450 -10.42 18.43 -0.41
C LEU A 450 -9.23 18.60 0.57
N SER A 451 -8.78 17.50 1.17
CA SER A 451 -7.77 17.53 2.24
C SER A 451 -6.39 18.00 1.78
N SER A 452 -5.56 18.41 2.74
CA SER A 452 -4.17 18.85 2.52
C SER A 452 -4.06 19.96 1.45
N ASN A 453 -4.86 21.02 1.58
CA ASN A 453 -4.82 22.22 0.75
C ASN A 453 -4.64 23.48 1.62
N PHE A 454 -4.79 24.67 1.03
CA PHE A 454 -4.77 25.96 1.73
C PHE A 454 -6.16 26.61 1.81
N LEU A 455 -7.23 25.79 1.88
CA LEU A 455 -8.60 26.31 1.96
C LEU A 455 -8.84 27.02 3.28
N THR A 456 -9.62 28.09 3.23
CA THR A 456 -9.93 29.01 4.32
C THR A 456 -11.43 29.30 4.38
N GLY A 457 -11.87 30.06 5.38
CA GLY A 457 -13.28 30.40 5.57
C GLY A 457 -14.06 29.28 6.26
N GLU A 458 -15.38 29.40 6.25
CA GLU A 458 -16.27 28.46 6.92
C GLU A 458 -16.64 27.28 6.03
N ILE A 459 -16.99 26.15 6.65
CA ILE A 459 -17.59 25.01 5.94
C ILE A 459 -19.02 25.42 5.55
N PRO A 460 -19.40 25.41 4.25
CA PRO A 460 -20.74 25.78 3.84
C PRO A 460 -21.81 24.89 4.49
N ALA A 461 -22.74 25.50 5.23
CA ALA A 461 -23.83 24.76 5.87
C ALA A 461 -24.71 23.99 4.86
N CYS A 462 -24.77 24.44 3.61
CA CYS A 462 -25.52 23.72 2.58
C CYS A 462 -24.93 22.35 2.20
N ILE A 463 -23.72 21.99 2.64
CA ILE A 463 -23.15 20.65 2.39
C ILE A 463 -24.07 19.56 2.90
N GLY A 464 -24.81 19.81 4.00
CA GLY A 464 -25.81 18.89 4.52
C GLY A 464 -26.95 18.52 3.56
N ASN A 465 -27.10 19.24 2.44
CA ASN A 465 -28.09 18.95 1.40
C ASN A 465 -27.61 17.87 0.40
N ALA A 466 -26.32 17.50 0.37
CA ALA A 466 -25.79 16.48 -0.52
C ALA A 466 -26.09 15.08 0.07
N THR A 467 -27.34 14.63 0.00
CA THR A 467 -27.83 13.49 0.80
C THR A 467 -27.14 12.14 0.55
N HIS A 468 -26.49 11.96 -0.60
CA HIS A 468 -25.73 10.76 -0.96
C HIS A 468 -24.26 10.80 -0.49
N LEU A 469 -23.83 11.87 0.17
CA LEU A 469 -22.44 12.04 0.56
C LEU A 469 -22.04 11.01 1.64
N GLY A 470 -21.26 10.01 1.23
CA GLY A 470 -20.68 8.97 2.07
C GLY A 470 -19.34 9.37 2.66
N GLU A 471 -18.51 10.10 1.90
CA GLU A 471 -17.17 10.53 2.32
C GLU A 471 -17.01 12.06 2.23
N LEU A 472 -16.62 12.65 3.35
CA LEU A 472 -16.25 14.06 3.45
C LEU A 472 -14.91 14.22 4.16
N ASP A 473 -13.85 14.49 3.38
CA ASP A 473 -12.52 14.79 3.92
C ASP A 473 -12.10 16.23 3.60
N LEU A 474 -12.11 17.07 4.63
CA LEU A 474 -11.67 18.46 4.58
C LEU A 474 -10.42 18.70 5.44
N SER A 475 -9.73 17.63 5.84
CA SER A 475 -8.63 17.68 6.79
C SER A 475 -7.40 18.44 6.27
N GLY A 476 -6.54 18.90 7.18
CA GLY A 476 -5.26 19.52 6.81
C GLY A 476 -5.40 20.81 6.00
N ASN A 477 -6.40 21.63 6.33
CA ASN A 477 -6.66 22.93 5.72
C ASN A 477 -6.57 24.06 6.78
N ALA A 478 -6.99 25.27 6.44
CA ALA A 478 -7.11 26.41 7.35
C ALA A 478 -8.56 26.87 7.53
N LEU A 479 -9.52 25.93 7.48
CA LEU A 479 -10.94 26.20 7.66
C LEU A 479 -11.22 26.67 9.10
N SER A 480 -12.14 27.63 9.24
CA SER A 480 -12.49 28.29 10.49
C SER A 480 -14.01 28.34 10.69
N GLY A 481 -14.48 28.99 11.76
CA GLY A 481 -15.92 29.03 12.08
C GLY A 481 -16.36 27.78 12.83
N THR A 482 -17.66 27.49 12.81
CA THR A 482 -18.25 26.33 13.48
C THR A 482 -18.44 25.15 12.53
N ILE A 483 -18.54 23.94 13.07
CA ILE A 483 -19.01 22.78 12.31
C ILE A 483 -20.51 22.97 12.03
N PRO A 484 -20.96 22.98 10.77
CA PRO A 484 -22.39 23.12 10.48
C PRO A 484 -23.20 21.93 10.98
N GLY A 485 -24.24 22.18 11.77
CA GLY A 485 -25.13 21.11 12.28
C GLY A 485 -25.88 20.36 11.18
N SER A 486 -26.00 20.95 9.99
CA SER A 486 -26.57 20.34 8.79
C SER A 486 -25.77 19.15 8.27
N ILE A 487 -24.48 19.01 8.60
CA ILE A 487 -23.72 17.78 8.24
C ILE A 487 -24.41 16.54 8.82
N GLY A 488 -25.14 16.68 9.93
CA GLY A 488 -25.93 15.62 10.53
C GLY A 488 -27.17 15.15 9.76
N SER A 489 -27.52 15.77 8.63
CA SER A 489 -28.60 15.29 7.76
C SER A 489 -28.15 14.34 6.64
N LEU A 490 -26.84 14.14 6.45
CA LEU A 490 -26.23 13.31 5.40
C LEU A 490 -26.40 11.79 5.63
N ALA A 491 -27.56 11.21 5.32
CA ALA A 491 -27.94 9.82 5.66
C ALA A 491 -26.89 8.72 5.37
N GLU A 492 -26.07 8.89 4.35
CA GLU A 492 -25.13 7.88 3.85
C GLU A 492 -23.68 8.05 4.36
N LEU A 493 -23.42 9.08 5.18
CA LEU A 493 -22.08 9.43 5.65
C LEU A 493 -21.42 8.28 6.43
N ASN A 494 -20.32 7.76 5.90
CA ASN A 494 -19.51 6.69 6.47
C ASN A 494 -18.10 7.16 6.91
N TYR A 495 -17.60 8.27 6.34
CA TYR A 495 -16.28 8.82 6.63
C TYR A 495 -16.36 10.34 6.75
N LEU A 496 -16.01 10.88 7.92
CA LEU A 496 -15.93 12.31 8.18
C LEU A 496 -14.59 12.68 8.83
N SER A 497 -13.74 13.38 8.08
CA SER A 497 -12.48 13.93 8.60
C SER A 497 -12.43 15.44 8.43
N LEU A 498 -12.37 16.15 9.56
CA LEU A 498 -12.19 17.60 9.65
C LEU A 498 -10.90 17.97 10.40
N GLN A 499 -10.03 16.99 10.65
CA GLN A 499 -8.85 17.16 11.50
C GLN A 499 -7.84 18.15 10.95
N ARG A 500 -7.02 18.73 11.84
CA ARG A 500 -5.99 19.73 11.49
C ARG A 500 -6.57 20.94 10.74
N ASN A 501 -7.56 21.59 11.35
CA ASN A 501 -8.14 22.85 10.89
C ASN A 501 -8.14 23.88 12.04
N ARG A 502 -8.88 24.99 11.87
CA ARG A 502 -9.09 26.04 12.88
C ARG A 502 -10.55 26.12 13.31
N LEU A 503 -11.29 25.01 13.21
CA LEU A 503 -12.71 24.95 13.55
C LEU A 503 -12.90 25.18 15.05
N SER A 504 -13.96 25.88 15.42
CA SER A 504 -14.23 26.37 16.77
C SER A 504 -15.70 26.23 17.15
N GLY A 505 -16.07 26.56 18.39
CA GLY A 505 -17.42 26.38 18.89
C GLY A 505 -17.72 24.93 19.29
N ALA A 506 -18.97 24.66 19.65
CA ALA A 506 -19.38 23.35 20.13
C ALA A 506 -19.60 22.35 18.99
N ILE A 507 -19.40 21.06 19.28
CA ILE A 507 -19.81 19.97 18.40
C ILE A 507 -21.34 19.98 18.32
N PRO A 508 -21.96 20.12 17.12
CA PRO A 508 -23.40 20.14 17.00
C PRO A 508 -24.03 18.83 17.49
N PRO A 509 -25.07 18.83 18.33
CA PRO A 509 -25.73 17.60 18.79
C PRO A 509 -26.27 16.74 17.63
N GLY A 510 -26.79 17.40 16.59
CA GLY A 510 -27.29 16.73 15.40
C GLY A 510 -26.22 16.12 14.49
N LEU A 511 -24.92 16.41 14.70
CA LEU A 511 -23.85 16.16 13.72
C LEU A 511 -23.80 14.73 13.18
N ILE A 512 -24.20 13.75 13.99
CA ILE A 512 -24.13 12.33 13.63
C ILE A 512 -25.23 11.49 14.29
N SER A 513 -26.35 12.09 14.71
CA SER A 513 -27.36 11.43 15.55
C SER A 513 -28.14 10.29 14.89
N ARG A 514 -27.88 9.98 13.59
CA ARG A 514 -28.69 9.05 12.78
C ARG A 514 -27.90 8.02 11.96
N TYR A 515 -26.57 7.94 12.05
CA TYR A 515 -25.77 7.06 11.20
C TYR A 515 -25.48 5.71 11.84
N ALA A 516 -26.04 4.65 11.26
CA ALA A 516 -25.74 3.29 11.66
C ALA A 516 -24.39 2.77 11.11
N ASN A 517 -23.82 3.44 10.09
CA ASN A 517 -22.67 2.95 9.30
C ASN A 517 -21.45 3.90 9.31
N LEU A 518 -21.35 4.86 10.24
CA LEU A 518 -20.23 5.80 10.28
C LEU A 518 -18.96 5.10 10.79
N LEU A 519 -18.03 4.78 9.89
CA LEU A 519 -16.78 4.07 10.23
C LEU A 519 -15.78 4.99 10.92
N LEU A 520 -15.60 6.21 10.42
CA LEU A 520 -14.62 7.16 10.93
C LEU A 520 -15.23 8.53 11.23
N LEU A 521 -15.00 9.03 12.45
CA LEU A 521 -15.19 10.42 12.83
C LEU A 521 -13.88 10.97 13.42
N ASP A 522 -13.22 11.84 12.67
CA ASP A 522 -12.00 12.52 13.12
C ASP A 522 -12.16 14.04 13.08
N LEU A 523 -12.28 14.62 14.28
CA LEU A 523 -12.36 16.07 14.51
C LEU A 523 -11.11 16.60 15.23
N SER A 524 -10.04 15.81 15.30
CA SER A 524 -8.86 16.10 16.10
C SER A 524 -8.09 17.34 15.63
N SER A 525 -7.25 17.89 16.51
CA SER A 525 -6.37 19.03 16.18
C SER A 525 -7.14 20.25 15.64
N ASN A 526 -8.17 20.67 16.37
CA ASN A 526 -8.98 21.86 16.09
C ASN A 526 -9.06 22.76 17.35
N ARG A 527 -10.01 23.69 17.39
CA ARG A 527 -10.27 24.60 18.53
C ARG A 527 -11.70 24.41 19.05
N LEU A 528 -12.23 23.18 18.97
CA LEU A 528 -13.59 22.88 19.40
C LEU A 528 -13.72 23.01 20.92
N THR A 529 -14.84 23.55 21.38
CA THR A 529 -15.14 23.86 22.79
C THR A 529 -16.42 23.18 23.24
N GLY A 530 -16.78 23.26 24.53
CA GLY A 530 -18.00 22.64 25.05
C GLY A 530 -17.88 21.13 25.25
N GLY A 531 -18.99 20.46 25.54
CA GLY A 531 -19.02 19.01 25.78
C GLY A 531 -19.25 18.18 24.53
N ILE A 532 -19.00 16.87 24.64
CA ILE A 532 -19.40 15.89 23.62
C ILE A 532 -20.91 15.64 23.79
N PRO A 533 -21.74 15.91 22.76
CA PRO A 533 -23.18 15.61 22.84
C PRO A 533 -23.45 14.10 22.99
N GLU A 534 -24.51 13.75 23.72
CA GLU A 534 -24.92 12.35 23.95
C GLU A 534 -25.23 11.62 22.64
N GLU A 535 -25.79 12.32 21.65
CA GLU A 535 -26.10 11.79 20.33
C GLU A 535 -24.84 11.47 19.51
N VAL A 536 -23.76 12.23 19.71
CA VAL A 536 -22.47 11.99 19.07
C VAL A 536 -21.82 10.75 19.67
N ALA A 537 -21.96 10.59 20.98
CA ALA A 537 -21.45 9.47 21.72
C ALA A 537 -22.30 8.20 21.57
N GLY A 538 -23.60 8.26 21.29
CA GLY A 538 -24.50 7.09 21.29
C GLY A 538 -24.59 6.28 19.98
N THR A 539 -23.63 6.39 19.06
CA THR A 539 -23.71 5.78 17.71
C THR A 539 -22.64 4.71 17.48
N ALA A 540 -22.98 3.62 16.78
CA ALA A 540 -22.03 2.58 16.40
C ALA A 540 -21.03 3.14 15.37
N LYS A 541 -19.74 3.20 15.72
CA LYS A 541 -18.66 3.66 14.84
C LYS A 541 -17.40 2.86 15.06
N MET A 542 -16.53 2.70 14.06
CA MET A 542 -15.27 1.98 14.25
C MET A 542 -14.19 2.85 14.94
N THR A 543 -14.14 4.16 14.72
CA THR A 543 -13.17 5.08 15.34
C THR A 543 -13.77 6.46 15.67
N LEU A 544 -13.53 6.94 16.89
CA LEU A 544 -13.84 8.29 17.37
C LEU A 544 -12.55 9.00 17.80
N ASN A 545 -12.10 10.00 17.04
CA ASN A 545 -10.97 10.83 17.42
C ASN A 545 -11.40 12.31 17.58
N LEU A 546 -11.37 12.80 18.82
CA LEU A 546 -11.67 14.18 19.19
C LEU A 546 -10.46 14.85 19.87
N SER A 547 -9.28 14.26 19.77
CA SER A 547 -8.09 14.71 20.51
C SER A 547 -7.60 16.09 20.11
N ARG A 548 -6.78 16.71 20.98
CA ARG A 548 -6.12 18.01 20.72
C ARG A 548 -7.14 19.10 20.36
N ASN A 549 -8.14 19.27 21.21
CA ASN A 549 -9.16 20.31 21.13
C ASN A 549 -9.23 21.08 22.47
N GLN A 550 -10.29 21.85 22.67
CA GLN A 550 -10.60 22.57 23.91
C GLN A 550 -11.94 22.07 24.49
N LEU A 551 -12.29 20.81 24.23
CA LEU A 551 -13.54 20.20 24.71
C LEU A 551 -13.47 20.03 26.23
N GLY A 552 -14.59 20.12 26.92
CA GLY A 552 -14.65 19.94 28.37
C GLY A 552 -16.00 19.42 28.86
N GLY A 553 -16.29 19.58 30.14
CA GLY A 553 -17.46 18.95 30.77
C GLY A 553 -17.22 17.47 31.09
N GLU A 554 -18.29 16.76 31.46
CA GLU A 554 -18.22 15.33 31.80
C GLU A 554 -18.25 14.45 30.55
N LEU A 555 -17.72 13.23 30.65
CA LEU A 555 -17.83 12.23 29.58
C LEU A 555 -19.30 11.80 29.41
N PRO A 556 -19.88 11.89 28.19
CA PRO A 556 -21.28 11.54 27.98
C PRO A 556 -21.51 10.03 28.15
N ARG A 557 -22.65 9.66 28.73
CA ARG A 557 -22.99 8.26 29.01
C ARG A 557 -23.16 7.46 27.73
N GLY A 558 -23.52 8.11 26.64
CA GLY A 558 -23.69 7.56 25.30
C GLY A 558 -22.47 6.80 24.79
N LEU A 559 -21.25 7.10 25.27
CA LEU A 559 -20.04 6.36 24.86
C LEU A 559 -20.19 4.86 25.15
N SER A 560 -20.90 4.48 26.22
CA SER A 560 -21.19 3.08 26.56
C SER A 560 -21.99 2.32 25.51
N ASN A 561 -22.74 3.03 24.66
CA ASN A 561 -23.59 2.44 23.63
C ASN A 561 -22.88 2.31 22.27
N MET A 562 -21.59 2.63 22.18
CA MET A 562 -20.82 2.55 20.93
C MET A 562 -20.26 1.16 20.67
N LEU A 563 -20.36 0.71 19.42
CA LEU A 563 -19.62 -0.43 18.87
C LEU A 563 -18.30 0.05 18.24
N VAL A 564 -17.37 0.55 19.06
CA VAL A 564 -16.16 1.26 18.62
C VAL A 564 -14.87 0.58 19.01
N GLN A 565 -13.88 0.58 18.11
CA GLN A 565 -12.55 0.02 18.35
C GLN A 565 -11.61 1.05 18.97
N THR A 566 -11.72 2.32 18.59
CA THR A 566 -10.83 3.39 19.06
C THR A 566 -11.61 4.59 19.56
N ILE A 567 -11.36 4.99 20.81
CA ILE A 567 -11.79 6.26 21.40
C ILE A 567 -10.53 7.03 21.80
N ASP A 568 -10.27 8.15 21.12
CA ASP A 568 -9.19 9.08 21.48
C ASP A 568 -9.79 10.46 21.80
N LEU A 569 -9.81 10.77 23.09
CA LEU A 569 -10.27 12.05 23.66
C LEU A 569 -9.11 12.83 24.31
N SER A 570 -7.87 12.45 24.00
CA SER A 570 -6.67 13.00 24.64
C SER A 570 -6.48 14.49 24.37
N TRP A 571 -5.72 15.17 25.22
CA TRP A 571 -5.39 16.60 25.05
C TRP A 571 -6.63 17.48 24.92
N ASN A 572 -7.51 17.40 25.92
CA ASN A 572 -8.71 18.21 26.07
C ASN A 572 -8.82 18.73 27.52
N ASN A 573 -9.98 19.24 27.90
CA ASN A 573 -10.29 19.79 29.22
C ASN A 573 -11.49 19.06 29.87
N PHE A 574 -11.64 17.75 29.63
CA PHE A 574 -12.70 16.94 30.24
C PHE A 574 -12.53 16.83 31.75
N THR A 575 -13.64 16.82 32.47
CA THR A 575 -13.74 16.84 33.95
C THR A 575 -14.71 15.75 34.42
N GLY A 576 -14.87 15.58 35.73
CA GLY A 576 -15.77 14.57 36.29
C GLY A 576 -15.16 13.16 36.28
N GLU A 577 -15.98 12.14 36.48
CA GLU A 577 -15.52 10.76 36.66
C GLU A 577 -15.60 9.93 35.37
N ILE A 578 -14.74 8.91 35.27
CA ILE A 578 -14.90 7.85 34.25
C ILE A 578 -16.05 6.95 34.72
N PHE A 579 -17.20 7.03 34.04
CA PHE A 579 -18.40 6.31 34.45
C PHE A 579 -18.31 4.81 34.13
N ALA A 580 -18.93 3.98 34.97
CA ALA A 580 -18.81 2.52 34.88
C ALA A 580 -19.36 1.92 33.57
N GLY A 581 -20.34 2.57 32.94
CA GLY A 581 -20.92 2.10 31.67
C GLY A 581 -19.91 2.00 30.52
N LEU A 582 -18.78 2.70 30.57
CA LEU A 582 -17.76 2.63 29.51
C LEU A 582 -17.17 1.21 29.36
N GLY A 583 -17.23 0.40 30.42
CA GLY A 583 -16.85 -1.02 30.38
C GLY A 583 -17.82 -1.93 29.62
N ASP A 584 -18.94 -1.41 29.11
CA ASP A 584 -19.90 -2.13 28.27
C ASP A 584 -19.56 -2.06 26.76
N CYS A 585 -18.56 -1.26 26.36
CA CYS A 585 -18.08 -1.12 24.98
C CYS A 585 -17.22 -2.31 24.51
N VAL A 586 -17.79 -3.52 24.41
CA VAL A 586 -17.02 -4.77 24.25
C VAL A 586 -16.04 -4.83 23.07
N GLU A 587 -16.27 -4.05 22.00
CA GLU A 587 -15.39 -3.99 20.82
C GLU A 587 -14.18 -3.04 20.97
N LEU A 588 -14.08 -2.31 22.09
CA LEU A 588 -13.07 -1.29 22.32
C LEU A 588 -11.67 -1.91 22.47
N ALA A 589 -10.78 -1.52 21.54
CA ALA A 589 -9.38 -1.90 21.52
C ALA A 589 -8.46 -0.79 22.05
N VAL A 590 -8.76 0.48 21.76
CA VAL A 590 -7.94 1.62 22.17
C VAL A 590 -8.80 2.65 22.90
N LEU A 591 -8.43 2.96 24.14
CA LEU A 591 -9.02 4.02 24.94
C LEU A 591 -7.94 5.00 25.41
N ASP A 592 -7.93 6.20 24.84
CA ASP A 592 -7.04 7.29 25.25
C ASP A 592 -7.85 8.48 25.79
N LEU A 593 -7.74 8.70 27.10
CA LEU A 593 -8.32 9.81 27.85
C LEU A 593 -7.23 10.71 28.45
N SER A 594 -5.99 10.58 27.99
CA SER A 594 -4.83 11.25 28.58
C SER A 594 -4.88 12.78 28.44
N HIS A 595 -4.14 13.49 29.29
CA HIS A 595 -4.05 14.95 29.25
C HIS A 595 -5.44 15.63 29.33
N ASN A 596 -6.18 15.32 30.39
CA ASN A 596 -7.47 15.90 30.72
C ASN A 596 -7.50 16.30 32.22
N SER A 597 -8.67 16.67 32.74
CA SER A 597 -8.90 16.98 34.16
C SER A 597 -9.89 16.00 34.82
N LEU A 598 -9.90 14.74 34.38
CA LEU A 598 -10.77 13.69 34.93
C LEU A 598 -10.38 13.35 36.37
N ALA A 599 -11.36 13.08 37.21
CA ALA A 599 -11.19 12.79 38.65
C ALA A 599 -11.99 11.54 39.07
N GLY A 600 -12.04 11.25 40.37
CA GLY A 600 -12.69 10.04 40.89
C GLY A 600 -11.86 8.78 40.66
N SER A 601 -12.46 7.60 40.83
CA SER A 601 -11.76 6.31 40.72
C SER A 601 -11.90 5.65 39.35
N LEU A 602 -10.91 4.84 38.96
CA LEU A 602 -11.03 3.97 37.79
C LEU A 602 -12.15 2.94 38.03
N PRO A 603 -13.16 2.83 37.14
CA PRO A 603 -14.27 1.91 37.36
C PRO A 603 -13.86 0.46 37.08
N ALA A 604 -14.23 -0.44 37.99
CA ALA A 604 -13.94 -1.87 37.86
C ALA A 604 -14.59 -2.53 36.64
N SER A 605 -15.63 -1.93 36.08
CA SER A 605 -16.30 -2.41 34.87
C SER A 605 -15.41 -2.42 33.63
N LEU A 606 -14.34 -1.61 33.55
CA LEU A 606 -13.39 -1.62 32.43
C LEU A 606 -12.74 -3.00 32.24
N GLY A 607 -12.62 -3.79 33.31
CA GLY A 607 -12.15 -5.17 33.25
C GLY A 607 -13.03 -6.14 32.43
N ARG A 608 -14.20 -5.70 31.95
CA ARG A 608 -15.07 -6.46 31.04
C ARG A 608 -14.65 -6.34 29.56
N LEU A 609 -13.82 -5.36 29.22
CA LEU A 609 -13.36 -5.10 27.85
C LEU A 609 -12.28 -6.13 27.44
N GLN A 610 -12.69 -7.22 26.79
CA GLN A 610 -11.78 -8.33 26.45
C GLN A 610 -10.85 -8.01 25.27
N ASN A 611 -11.28 -7.14 24.35
CA ASN A 611 -10.53 -6.73 23.17
C ASN A 611 -9.60 -5.53 23.42
N LEU A 612 -9.56 -4.99 24.65
CA LEU A 612 -8.79 -3.79 24.97
C LEU A 612 -7.29 -4.06 24.84
N GLU A 613 -6.65 -3.42 23.86
CA GLU A 613 -5.22 -3.48 23.54
C GLU A 613 -4.45 -2.31 24.16
N SER A 614 -5.07 -1.13 24.26
CA SER A 614 -4.44 0.09 24.80
C SER A 614 -5.37 0.86 25.72
N LEU A 615 -4.87 1.20 26.92
CA LEU A 615 -5.54 2.07 27.89
C LEU A 615 -4.58 3.17 28.38
N ASP A 616 -4.82 4.41 27.95
CA ASP A 616 -4.12 5.58 28.47
C ASP A 616 -5.10 6.52 29.18
N VAL A 617 -4.87 6.74 30.47
CA VAL A 617 -5.59 7.71 31.31
C VAL A 617 -4.62 8.64 32.03
N SER A 618 -3.40 8.76 31.52
CA SER A 618 -2.33 9.53 32.14
C SER A 618 -2.61 11.03 32.15
N ASN A 619 -1.91 11.76 33.01
CA ASN A 619 -2.05 13.21 33.14
C ASN A 619 -3.50 13.63 33.39
N ASN A 620 -4.09 13.09 34.46
CA ASN A 620 -5.42 13.40 34.96
C ASN A 620 -5.36 13.61 36.50
N SER A 621 -6.52 13.69 37.16
CA SER A 621 -6.67 13.82 38.62
C SER A 621 -7.35 12.58 39.25
N LEU A 622 -7.15 11.39 38.67
CA LEU A 622 -7.77 10.14 39.14
C LEU A 622 -7.22 9.72 40.51
N THR A 623 -8.07 9.13 41.34
CA THR A 623 -7.80 8.73 42.74
C THR A 623 -8.27 7.31 43.02
N GLY A 624 -8.00 6.77 44.21
CA GLY A 624 -8.46 5.42 44.60
C GLY A 624 -7.61 4.31 43.99
N ASP A 625 -8.07 3.08 44.16
CA ASP A 625 -7.28 1.88 43.83
C ASP A 625 -7.40 1.46 42.36
N ILE A 626 -6.37 0.78 41.85
CA ILE A 626 -6.41 0.16 40.51
C ILE A 626 -7.33 -1.07 40.57
N PRO A 627 -8.42 -1.14 39.77
CA PRO A 627 -9.35 -2.26 39.86
C PRO A 627 -8.72 -3.60 39.46
N LEU A 628 -8.82 -4.59 40.35
CA LEU A 628 -8.34 -5.96 40.09
C LEU A 628 -9.00 -6.61 38.87
N SER A 629 -10.19 -6.17 38.48
CA SER A 629 -10.89 -6.67 37.30
C SER A 629 -10.14 -6.41 35.98
N LEU A 630 -9.32 -5.34 35.89
CA LEU A 630 -8.49 -5.06 34.71
C LEU A 630 -7.47 -6.17 34.43
N THR A 631 -7.16 -7.02 35.41
CA THR A 631 -6.30 -8.19 35.21
C THR A 631 -6.91 -9.24 34.26
N LYS A 632 -8.20 -9.09 33.91
CA LYS A 632 -8.92 -9.97 32.98
C LYS A 632 -8.85 -9.50 31.51
N CYS A 633 -8.29 -8.33 31.24
CA CYS A 633 -8.13 -7.80 29.87
C CYS A 633 -6.88 -8.41 29.21
N ASN A 634 -6.98 -9.65 28.73
CA ASN A 634 -5.79 -10.41 28.29
C ASN A 634 -5.10 -9.86 27.03
N MET A 635 -5.81 -9.06 26.22
CA MET A 635 -5.27 -8.44 25.01
C MET A 635 -4.54 -7.12 25.29
N LEU A 636 -4.50 -6.64 26.55
CA LEU A 636 -3.95 -5.33 26.89
C LEU A 636 -2.41 -5.34 26.74
N GLU A 637 -1.92 -4.62 25.73
CA GLU A 637 -0.50 -4.47 25.39
C GLU A 637 0.07 -3.13 25.87
N HIS A 638 -0.77 -2.11 25.97
CA HIS A 638 -0.39 -0.77 26.39
C HIS A 638 -1.25 -0.29 27.57
N LEU A 639 -0.61 0.12 28.67
CA LEU A 639 -1.27 0.71 29.83
C LEU A 639 -0.49 1.94 30.29
N ASN A 640 -1.16 3.06 30.48
CA ASN A 640 -0.56 4.26 31.05
C ASN A 640 -1.54 4.95 32.02
N LEU A 641 -1.23 4.84 33.32
CA LEU A 641 -1.96 5.44 34.44
C LEU A 641 -1.16 6.59 35.08
N SER A 642 -0.06 7.04 34.44
CA SER A 642 0.90 7.95 35.05
C SER A 642 0.33 9.35 35.30
N TYR A 643 0.96 10.08 36.20
CA TYR A 643 0.60 11.45 36.60
C TYR A 643 -0.87 11.59 37.01
N ASN A 644 -1.30 10.72 37.94
CA ASN A 644 -2.57 10.76 38.67
C ASN A 644 -2.31 10.73 40.21
N ASP A 645 -3.35 10.57 41.03
CA ASP A 645 -3.29 10.42 42.50
C ASP A 645 -3.86 9.06 42.98
N LEU A 646 -3.64 7.99 42.19
CA LEU A 646 -4.04 6.62 42.51
C LEU A 646 -3.31 6.07 43.75
N SER A 647 -3.99 5.17 44.47
CA SER A 647 -3.55 4.56 45.73
C SER A 647 -3.64 3.04 45.73
N GLY A 648 -3.12 2.40 46.77
CA GLY A 648 -3.29 0.97 46.98
C GLY A 648 -2.27 0.11 46.24
N VAL A 649 -2.56 -1.18 46.14
CA VAL A 649 -1.61 -2.18 45.61
C VAL A 649 -1.75 -2.28 44.09
N VAL A 650 -0.62 -2.23 43.36
CA VAL A 650 -0.61 -2.54 41.93
C VAL A 650 -0.87 -4.05 41.74
N PRO A 651 -1.86 -4.46 40.92
CA PRO A 651 -2.15 -5.87 40.66
C PRO A 651 -0.91 -6.61 40.13
N ALA A 652 -0.66 -7.83 40.63
CA ALA A 652 0.51 -8.63 40.27
C ALA A 652 0.19 -9.82 39.34
N THR A 653 -1.00 -9.83 38.72
CA THR A 653 -1.51 -10.92 37.89
C THR A 653 -2.11 -10.40 36.58
N GLY A 654 -2.23 -11.25 35.57
CA GLY A 654 -2.77 -10.87 34.26
C GLY A 654 -1.80 -9.96 33.47
N PRO A 655 -2.30 -9.05 32.61
CA PRO A 655 -1.46 -8.19 31.77
C PRO A 655 -0.57 -7.23 32.59
N PHE A 656 -0.93 -6.95 33.86
CA PHE A 656 -0.17 -6.07 34.76
C PHE A 656 1.24 -6.56 35.08
N VAL A 657 1.54 -7.84 34.86
CA VAL A 657 2.89 -8.40 35.01
C VAL A 657 3.83 -7.87 33.92
N ASN A 658 3.30 -7.50 32.76
CA ASN A 658 4.06 -7.03 31.61
C ASN A 658 4.21 -5.51 31.58
N PHE A 659 3.43 -4.79 32.40
CA PHE A 659 3.52 -3.33 32.51
C PHE A 659 4.55 -2.91 33.54
N SER A 660 5.01 -1.71 33.35
CA SER A 660 6.27 -1.28 33.88
C SER A 660 6.06 -0.13 34.84
N PHE A 661 7.08 0.29 35.62
CA PHE A 661 6.88 1.36 36.62
C PHE A 661 6.27 2.64 36.02
N LEU A 662 6.41 2.82 34.71
CA LEU A 662 6.17 4.07 34.04
C LEU A 662 4.75 4.26 33.58
N SER A 663 4.04 3.15 33.41
CA SER A 663 2.59 3.11 33.46
C SER A 663 2.02 3.66 34.78
N TYR A 664 2.82 3.80 35.86
CA TYR A 664 2.32 4.21 37.18
C TYR A 664 2.99 5.48 37.73
N LEU A 665 3.90 6.10 36.97
CA LEU A 665 4.71 7.24 37.42
C LEU A 665 3.84 8.38 37.98
N GLY A 666 4.33 9.15 38.96
CA GLY A 666 3.57 10.28 39.53
C GLY A 666 2.50 9.93 40.57
N ASN A 667 2.00 8.69 40.62
CA ASN A 667 1.04 8.24 41.64
C ASN A 667 1.74 7.91 42.96
N ARG A 668 1.74 8.83 43.92
CA ARG A 668 2.55 8.71 45.16
C ARG A 668 2.04 7.68 46.17
N ARG A 669 0.75 7.30 46.09
CA ARG A 669 0.11 6.40 47.06
C ARG A 669 0.02 4.96 46.59
N LEU A 670 0.44 4.65 45.36
CA LEU A 670 0.58 3.28 44.89
C LEU A 670 1.75 2.58 45.58
N CYS A 671 1.54 1.31 45.92
CA CYS A 671 2.52 0.42 46.52
C CYS A 671 2.51 -0.96 45.82
N GLY A 672 3.55 -1.76 46.02
CA GLY A 672 3.70 -3.07 45.40
C GLY A 672 5.03 -3.24 44.67
N PRO A 673 5.30 -4.46 44.17
CA PRO A 673 6.61 -4.82 43.61
C PRO A 673 7.03 -3.95 42.42
N VAL A 674 6.09 -3.66 41.50
CA VAL A 674 6.34 -2.90 40.26
C VAL A 674 6.66 -1.43 40.53
N VAL A 675 6.11 -0.85 41.60
CA VAL A 675 6.34 0.56 42.00
C VAL A 675 7.39 0.72 43.10
N ARG A 676 8.04 -0.38 43.52
CA ARG A 676 9.13 -0.42 44.51
C ARG A 676 8.83 0.33 45.82
N ARG A 677 7.57 0.26 46.28
CA ARG A 677 7.13 0.84 47.57
C ARG A 677 6.45 -0.22 48.42
N GLY A 678 6.86 -0.31 49.69
CA GLY A 678 6.29 -1.26 50.65
C GLY A 678 4.84 -0.90 51.00
N CYS A 679 3.94 -1.89 50.92
CA CYS A 679 2.56 -1.75 51.35
C CYS A 679 2.46 -1.92 52.87
N GLY A 680 2.85 -0.88 53.62
CA GLY A 680 2.74 -0.83 55.07
C GLY A 680 1.47 -0.10 55.53
N THR A 681 0.86 -0.54 56.64
CA THR A 681 -0.28 0.12 57.28
C THR A 681 0.07 1.54 57.68
N HIS A 682 -0.70 2.51 57.20
CA HIS A 682 -0.57 3.94 57.49
C HIS A 682 -0.45 4.24 59.00
N HIS A 683 0.68 4.78 59.44
CA HIS A 683 0.76 5.61 60.64
C HIS A 683 0.71 7.10 60.26
N LYS A 684 -0.34 7.78 60.74
CA LYS A 684 -0.45 9.24 60.73
C LYS A 684 0.67 9.87 61.55
N ARG A 685 1.37 10.89 61.03
CA ARG A 685 1.83 12.03 61.84
C ARG A 685 2.20 13.26 61.00
N GLY A 686 1.58 14.39 61.33
CA GLY A 686 1.80 15.69 60.70
C GLY A 686 3.07 16.37 61.20
N TRP A 687 3.75 17.06 60.29
CA TRP A 687 5.02 17.77 60.52
C TRP A 687 4.88 19.31 60.52
N TYR A 688 3.65 19.84 60.51
CA TYR A 688 3.39 21.28 60.44
C TYR A 688 3.46 22.00 61.80
N GLN A 689 4.55 21.91 62.55
CA GLN A 689 4.83 22.88 63.63
C GLN A 689 6.35 23.05 63.85
N SER A 690 7.00 23.86 63.01
CA SER A 690 8.29 24.45 63.37
C SER A 690 8.34 25.90 62.89
N ARG A 691 8.55 26.82 63.83
CA ARG A 691 8.72 28.28 63.59
C ARG A 691 9.85 28.59 62.59
N LYS A 692 10.75 27.62 62.32
CA LYS A 692 11.83 27.76 61.33
C LYS A 692 11.35 27.63 59.87
N PHE A 693 10.26 26.91 59.60
CA PHE A 693 9.71 26.74 58.25
C PHE A 693 9.06 28.03 57.72
N LEU A 694 8.37 28.77 58.59
CA LEU A 694 7.68 30.02 58.24
C LEU A 694 8.67 31.15 57.89
N VAL A 695 9.82 31.18 58.57
CA VAL A 695 10.87 32.20 58.33
C VAL A 695 11.56 31.94 56.99
N VAL A 696 11.86 30.69 56.66
CA VAL A 696 12.48 30.32 55.37
C VAL A 696 11.53 30.63 54.20
N LEU A 697 10.23 30.39 54.37
CA LEU A 697 9.21 30.70 53.36
C LEU A 697 9.11 32.22 53.07
N CYS A 698 9.22 33.07 54.10
CA CYS A 698 9.20 34.53 53.94
C CYS A 698 10.47 35.12 53.32
N VAL A 699 11.64 34.51 53.58
CA VAL A 699 12.92 34.95 52.99
C VAL A 699 13.00 34.56 51.52
N CYS A 700 12.55 33.35 51.16
CA CYS A 700 12.53 32.89 49.76
C CYS A 700 11.53 33.69 48.90
N SER A 701 10.37 34.06 49.44
CA SER A 701 9.38 34.87 48.71
C SER A 701 9.85 36.31 48.49
N ALA A 702 10.56 36.91 49.44
CA ALA A 702 11.16 38.23 49.28
C ALA A 702 12.32 38.24 48.25
N ALA A 703 13.17 37.20 48.26
CA ALA A 703 14.25 37.05 47.29
C ALA A 703 13.72 36.85 45.86
N LEU A 704 12.64 36.08 45.70
CA LEU A 704 11.99 35.85 44.41
C LEU A 704 11.33 37.13 43.87
N ALA A 705 10.66 37.91 44.74
CA ALA A 705 10.08 39.20 44.36
C ALA A 705 11.17 40.20 43.92
N PHE A 706 12.30 40.24 44.63
CA PHE A 706 13.42 41.11 44.27
C PHE A 706 14.05 40.72 42.93
N ALA A 707 14.26 39.41 42.68
CA ALA A 707 14.77 38.91 41.41
C ALA A 707 13.82 39.23 40.22
N LEU A 708 12.51 39.08 40.42
CA LEU A 708 11.49 39.41 39.42
C LEU A 708 11.44 40.91 39.10
N THR A 709 11.61 41.78 40.09
CA THR A 709 11.67 43.24 39.86
C THR A 709 12.92 43.66 39.08
N ILE A 710 14.07 43.03 39.32
CA ILE A 710 15.29 43.26 38.53
C ILE A 710 15.11 42.76 37.10
N LEU A 711 14.51 41.59 36.91
CA LEU A 711 14.23 41.07 35.56
C LEU A 711 13.28 41.98 34.78
N CYS A 712 12.23 42.52 35.44
CA CYS A 712 11.31 43.50 34.84
C CYS A 712 12.02 44.81 34.48
N ALA A 713 12.89 45.33 35.35
CA ALA A 713 13.64 46.55 35.07
C ALA A 713 14.63 46.37 33.89
N VAL A 714 15.32 45.23 33.82
CA VAL A 714 16.27 44.90 32.74
C VAL A 714 15.54 44.71 31.41
N SER A 715 14.38 44.04 31.42
CA SER A 715 13.57 43.84 30.21
C SER A 715 12.95 45.14 29.69
N VAL A 716 12.46 46.02 30.57
CA VAL A 716 11.98 47.37 30.19
C VAL A 716 13.14 48.23 29.64
N ARG A 717 14.35 48.11 30.20
CA ARG A 717 15.54 48.80 29.67
C ARG A 717 15.95 48.29 28.28
N LYS A 718 15.97 46.96 28.09
CA LYS A 718 16.29 46.32 26.80
C LYS A 718 15.25 46.64 25.73
N ILE A 719 13.98 46.79 26.10
CA ILE A 719 12.88 47.17 25.20
C ILE A 719 12.99 48.65 24.80
N ARG A 720 13.32 49.55 25.76
CA ARG A 720 13.60 50.97 25.46
C ARG A 720 14.86 51.15 24.58
N GLU A 721 15.91 50.37 24.84
CA GLU A 721 17.15 50.38 24.03
C GLU A 721 16.89 49.85 22.60
N ARG A 722 16.04 48.82 22.43
CA ARG A 722 15.63 48.33 21.10
C ARG A 722 14.70 49.28 20.34
N LEU A 723 13.82 50.01 21.02
CA LEU A 723 12.94 51.02 20.41
C LEU A 723 13.68 52.30 20.01
N ALA A 724 14.80 52.63 20.66
CA ALA A 724 15.68 53.72 20.25
C ALA A 724 16.56 53.34 19.03
N ALA A 725 17.03 52.09 18.95
CA ALA A 725 17.86 51.60 17.85
C ALA A 725 17.09 51.47 16.51
N VAL A 726 15.78 51.15 16.55
CA VAL A 726 14.95 50.99 15.35
C VAL A 726 14.61 52.34 14.67
N ARG A 727 14.82 53.48 15.35
CA ARG A 727 14.53 54.83 14.83
C ARG A 727 15.69 55.47 14.05
N GLU A 728 16.93 54.97 14.22
CA GLU A 728 18.13 55.46 13.54
C GLU A 728 18.44 54.73 12.22
N ASP A 729 17.98 53.48 12.04
CA ASP A 729 18.35 52.62 10.91
C ASP A 729 17.52 52.86 9.62
N MET A 730 16.60 53.85 9.64
CA MET A 730 15.77 54.22 8.48
C MET A 730 16.40 55.29 7.57
N PHE A 731 17.60 55.80 7.92
CA PHE A 731 18.28 56.88 7.17
C PHE A 731 19.80 56.65 7.05
N ARG A 732 20.24 55.72 6.17
CA ARG A 732 21.45 55.86 5.32
C ARG A 732 21.80 54.57 4.58
N GLY A 733 21.73 54.63 3.25
CA GLY A 733 22.16 53.55 2.36
C GLY A 733 23.65 53.54 2.01
N ARG A 734 24.04 52.42 1.36
CA ARG A 734 25.19 52.18 0.46
C ARG A 734 26.62 52.25 1.04
N ARG A 735 27.28 51.08 1.16
CA ARG A 735 28.39 50.60 0.28
C ARG A 735 29.08 49.33 0.85
N SER A 736 29.30 48.37 -0.06
CA SER A 736 30.43 47.42 -0.18
C SER A 736 30.90 46.54 0.99
N GLY A 737 30.78 45.21 0.80
CA GLY A 737 31.92 44.27 0.86
C GLY A 737 32.12 43.41 2.12
N GLY A 738 31.93 42.08 1.98
CA GLY A 738 32.75 41.05 2.65
C GLY A 738 32.05 40.11 3.66
N GLY A 739 31.77 38.86 3.21
CA GLY A 739 31.63 37.55 3.90
C GLY A 739 31.10 37.42 5.33
N SER A 740 30.33 36.40 5.75
CA SER A 740 29.84 35.17 5.11
C SER A 740 28.91 34.46 6.11
N SER A 741 27.70 34.07 5.68
CA SER A 741 27.08 32.78 6.02
C SER A 741 25.92 32.54 5.05
N PRO A 742 25.93 31.49 4.20
CA PRO A 742 24.94 31.35 3.15
C PRO A 742 23.66 30.73 3.71
N VAL A 743 22.62 31.56 3.82
CA VAL A 743 21.24 31.08 3.88
C VAL A 743 20.91 30.47 2.51
N MET A 744 20.99 29.14 2.38
CA MET A 744 20.63 28.42 1.15
C MET A 744 19.13 28.54 0.86
N LYS A 745 18.80 29.29 -0.20
CA LYS A 745 17.50 29.25 -0.90
C LYS A 745 17.42 27.97 -1.74
N TYR A 746 16.51 27.05 -1.42
CA TYR A 746 16.37 25.80 -2.17
C TYR A 746 15.50 25.95 -3.43
N LYS A 747 16.17 26.03 -4.60
CA LYS A 747 15.76 25.32 -5.83
C LYS A 747 16.72 24.13 -5.95
N TYR A 748 16.27 22.93 -6.34
CA TYR A 748 17.17 21.78 -6.55
C TYR A 748 17.91 21.95 -7.90
N PRO A 749 19.20 22.33 -7.95
CA PRO A 749 19.92 22.41 -9.22
C PRO A 749 20.14 21.01 -9.79
N ARG A 750 19.96 20.85 -11.11
CA ARG A 750 20.35 19.63 -11.83
C ARG A 750 21.88 19.60 -11.93
N ILE A 751 22.50 18.53 -11.46
CA ILE A 751 23.94 18.28 -11.59
C ILE A 751 24.21 17.30 -12.73
N THR A 752 25.19 17.61 -13.58
CA THR A 752 25.56 16.78 -14.73
C THR A 752 26.57 15.69 -14.33
N TYR A 753 26.65 14.62 -15.13
CA TYR A 753 27.68 13.57 -14.94
C TYR A 753 29.10 14.15 -14.97
N ARG A 754 29.37 15.09 -15.88
CA ARG A 754 30.66 15.77 -15.98
C ARG A 754 31.03 16.52 -14.71
N GLU A 755 30.08 17.23 -14.10
CA GLU A 755 30.31 17.92 -12.83
C GLU A 755 30.60 16.95 -11.68
N LEU A 756 30.02 15.74 -11.69
CA LEU A 756 30.34 14.70 -10.71
C LEU A 756 31.72 14.09 -10.95
N VAL A 757 32.11 13.85 -12.20
CA VAL A 757 33.46 13.40 -12.58
C VAL A 757 34.50 14.42 -12.13
N GLU A 758 34.29 15.72 -12.42
CA GLU A 758 35.16 16.80 -11.96
C GLU A 758 35.21 16.88 -10.43
N ALA A 759 34.05 16.81 -9.76
CA ALA A 759 33.97 16.91 -8.30
C ALA A 759 34.64 15.75 -7.56
N THR A 760 34.65 14.56 -8.16
CA THR A 760 35.18 13.31 -7.55
C THR A 760 36.57 12.91 -8.07
N GLU A 761 37.21 13.77 -8.87
CA GLU A 761 38.51 13.48 -9.52
C GLU A 761 38.46 12.16 -10.29
N GLU A 762 37.51 12.06 -11.22
CA GLU A 762 37.26 10.88 -12.05
C GLU A 762 36.89 9.62 -11.25
N PHE A 763 36.16 9.79 -10.14
CA PHE A 763 35.82 8.70 -9.21
C PHE A 763 37.09 7.97 -8.73
N SER A 764 38.16 8.72 -8.45
CA SER A 764 39.44 8.19 -7.96
C SER A 764 39.26 7.30 -6.73
N ALA A 765 40.10 6.27 -6.63
CA ALA A 765 40.15 5.39 -5.45
C ALA A 765 40.49 6.18 -4.17
N ASP A 766 41.26 7.27 -4.26
CA ASP A 766 41.61 8.13 -3.12
C ASP A 766 40.40 8.91 -2.58
N ARG A 767 39.35 9.05 -3.40
CA ARG A 767 38.08 9.69 -3.06
C ARG A 767 37.02 8.67 -2.61
N LEU A 768 37.31 7.37 -2.66
CA LEU A 768 36.36 6.33 -2.29
C LEU A 768 36.13 6.33 -0.77
N VAL A 769 34.89 6.56 -0.36
CA VAL A 769 34.46 6.57 1.04
C VAL A 769 34.03 5.17 1.48
N GLY A 770 33.40 4.41 0.60
CA GLY A 770 32.97 3.04 0.89
C GLY A 770 32.27 2.35 -0.28
N THR A 771 32.20 1.02 -0.19
CA THR A 771 31.53 0.13 -1.16
C THR A 771 30.48 -0.70 -0.44
N GLY A 772 29.23 -0.65 -0.89
CA GLY A 772 28.12 -1.44 -0.38
C GLY A 772 27.49 -2.34 -1.45
N SER A 773 26.49 -3.13 -1.07
CA SER A 773 25.76 -4.07 -1.95
C SER A 773 25.04 -3.40 -3.13
N TYR A 774 24.71 -2.11 -3.01
CA TYR A 774 23.96 -1.35 -4.01
C TYR A 774 24.79 -0.29 -4.76
N GLY A 775 26.06 -0.09 -4.41
CA GLY A 775 26.90 0.93 -5.06
C GLY A 775 28.17 1.33 -4.32
N ARG A 776 28.86 2.34 -4.85
CA ARG A 776 30.09 2.96 -4.30
C ARG A 776 29.84 4.42 -3.94
N VAL A 777 30.39 4.87 -2.83
CA VAL A 777 30.27 6.26 -2.36
C VAL A 777 31.61 6.95 -2.51
N TYR A 778 31.65 8.07 -3.21
CA TYR A 778 32.84 8.90 -3.40
C TYR A 778 32.67 10.25 -2.71
N ARG A 779 33.76 10.78 -2.15
CA ARG A 779 33.84 12.15 -1.64
C ARG A 779 34.06 13.08 -2.82
N GLY A 780 33.18 14.06 -2.99
CA GLY A 780 33.29 15.08 -4.02
C GLY A 780 33.31 16.50 -3.47
N THR A 781 33.87 17.42 -4.25
CA THR A 781 33.82 18.86 -3.99
C THR A 781 33.18 19.56 -5.19
N LEU A 782 32.01 20.17 -4.99
CA LEU A 782 31.31 20.91 -6.04
C LEU A 782 32.04 22.23 -6.36
N ARG A 783 31.70 22.84 -7.51
CA ARG A 783 32.35 24.08 -8.01
C ARG A 783 32.25 25.27 -7.06
N ASP A 784 31.24 25.29 -6.19
CA ASP A 784 31.03 26.33 -5.18
C ASP A 784 31.81 26.03 -3.87
N GLY A 785 32.61 24.97 -3.83
CA GLY A 785 33.37 24.52 -2.66
C GLY A 785 32.58 23.58 -1.73
N THR A 786 31.31 23.28 -2.02
CA THR A 786 30.49 22.40 -1.17
C THR A 786 31.00 20.97 -1.21
N MET A 787 31.28 20.39 -0.04
CA MET A 787 31.63 18.96 0.08
C MET A 787 30.37 18.08 0.02
N VAL A 788 30.41 17.05 -0.82
CA VAL A 788 29.29 16.13 -1.06
C VAL A 788 29.73 14.67 -1.06
N ALA A 789 28.83 13.78 -0.69
CA ALA A 789 28.97 12.34 -0.88
C ALA A 789 28.19 11.93 -2.14
N VAL A 790 28.88 11.31 -3.09
CA VAL A 790 28.32 10.87 -4.37
C VAL A 790 28.19 9.35 -4.34
N LYS A 791 26.97 8.85 -4.08
CA LYS A 791 26.64 7.41 -4.06
C LYS A 791 26.29 6.96 -5.47
N VAL A 792 27.24 6.36 -6.17
CA VAL A 792 27.09 5.78 -7.51
C VAL A 792 26.59 4.34 -7.42
N LEU A 793 25.47 4.01 -8.03
CA LEU A 793 24.90 2.67 -7.97
C LEU A 793 25.48 1.73 -9.03
N GLN A 794 25.62 0.46 -8.66
CA GLN A 794 26.11 -0.59 -9.55
C GLN A 794 24.94 -1.14 -10.40
N LEU A 795 24.94 -0.84 -11.69
CA LEU A 795 23.78 -1.08 -12.58
C LEU A 795 23.64 -2.51 -13.11
N GLN A 796 24.41 -3.47 -12.59
CA GLN A 796 24.42 -4.85 -13.10
C GLN A 796 23.25 -5.73 -12.63
N SER A 797 22.32 -5.22 -11.81
CA SER A 797 21.13 -5.97 -11.37
C SER A 797 19.86 -5.13 -11.44
N GLY A 798 18.73 -5.71 -11.89
CA GLY A 798 17.43 -5.03 -11.97
C GLY A 798 16.90 -4.51 -10.62
N ASN A 799 17.48 -4.96 -9.51
CA ASN A 799 17.16 -4.52 -8.15
C ASN A 799 17.79 -3.17 -7.78
N SER A 800 18.95 -2.80 -8.34
CA SER A 800 19.62 -1.53 -7.98
C SER A 800 18.88 -0.29 -8.47
N THR A 801 18.19 -0.38 -9.62
CA THR A 801 17.32 0.71 -10.11
C THR A 801 16.04 0.86 -9.28
N LYS A 802 15.45 -0.25 -8.79
CA LYS A 802 14.31 -0.21 -7.86
C LYS A 802 14.74 0.45 -6.54
N SER A 803 15.90 0.06 -6.01
CA SER A 803 16.50 0.64 -4.81
C SER A 803 16.76 2.14 -4.94
N PHE A 804 17.35 2.58 -6.07
CA PHE A 804 17.59 4.00 -6.34
C PHE A 804 16.31 4.83 -6.38
N ASN A 805 15.28 4.35 -7.08
CA ASN A 805 14.01 5.07 -7.22
C ASN A 805 13.29 5.19 -5.88
N ARG A 806 13.30 4.12 -5.08
CA ARG A 806 12.74 4.07 -3.73
C ARG A 806 13.46 5.02 -2.78
N GLU A 807 14.79 4.98 -2.77
CA GLU A 807 15.62 5.90 -1.99
C GLU A 807 15.36 7.36 -2.42
N CYS A 808 15.24 7.64 -3.72
CA CYS A 808 14.82 8.97 -4.21
C CYS A 808 13.41 9.37 -3.77
N GLN A 809 12.43 8.45 -3.82
CA GLN A 809 11.04 8.73 -3.44
C GLN A 809 10.91 9.05 -1.96
N VAL A 810 11.61 8.30 -1.10
CA VAL A 810 11.66 8.54 0.34
C VAL A 810 12.37 9.87 0.62
N LEU A 811 13.61 10.05 0.13
CA LEU A 811 14.45 11.23 0.40
C LEU A 811 13.86 12.55 -0.13
N LYS A 812 12.98 12.51 -1.13
CA LYS A 812 12.25 13.70 -1.62
C LYS A 812 11.12 14.15 -0.68
N ARG A 813 10.51 13.22 0.06
CA ARG A 813 9.28 13.42 0.83
C ARG A 813 9.54 13.64 2.32
N ILE A 814 10.63 13.08 2.85
CA ILE A 814 10.98 13.21 4.26
C ILE A 814 11.74 14.52 4.53
N ARG A 815 11.34 15.25 5.58
CA ARG A 815 12.04 16.45 6.04
C ARG A 815 12.13 16.44 7.56
N HIS A 816 13.27 15.99 8.07
CA HIS A 816 13.53 15.92 9.51
C HIS A 816 15.02 16.16 9.77
N ARG A 817 15.38 16.72 10.93
CA ARG A 817 16.77 17.05 11.29
C ARG A 817 17.66 15.81 11.48
N ASN A 818 17.06 14.68 11.89
CA ASN A 818 17.75 13.40 12.10
C ASN A 818 17.58 12.40 10.95
N LEU A 819 17.15 12.85 9.77
CA LEU A 819 17.03 12.01 8.58
C LEU A 819 17.86 12.59 7.44
N MET A 820 18.54 11.73 6.69
CA MET A 820 19.37 12.18 5.59
C MET A 820 18.51 12.85 4.52
N ARG A 821 18.93 14.04 4.07
CA ARG A 821 18.27 14.79 2.99
C ARG A 821 19.09 14.70 1.71
N ILE A 822 18.40 14.53 0.58
CA ILE A 822 19.02 14.61 -0.74
C ILE A 822 19.41 16.06 -1.11
N VAL A 823 20.62 16.26 -1.66
CA VAL A 823 21.03 17.54 -2.27
C VAL A 823 20.50 17.59 -3.70
N THR A 824 20.87 16.58 -4.50
CA THR A 824 20.44 16.40 -5.89
C THR A 824 20.71 14.95 -6.32
N ALA A 825 20.35 14.58 -7.55
CA ALA A 825 20.64 13.27 -8.13
C ALA A 825 21.04 13.40 -9.60
N CYS A 826 21.88 12.49 -10.06
CA CYS A 826 22.19 12.31 -11.47
C CYS A 826 21.66 10.94 -11.91
N SER A 827 20.80 10.91 -12.93
CA SER A 827 20.22 9.67 -13.45
C SER A 827 20.28 9.66 -14.96
N LEU A 828 21.32 9.04 -15.50
CA LEU A 828 21.47 8.62 -16.89
C LEU A 828 21.04 7.14 -17.04
N PRO A 829 20.84 6.65 -18.28
CA PRO A 829 20.52 5.24 -18.53
C PRO A 829 21.53 4.27 -17.88
N ASP A 830 22.83 4.52 -18.08
CA ASP A 830 23.94 3.67 -17.62
C ASP A 830 24.71 4.25 -16.42
N PHE A 831 24.19 5.30 -15.78
CA PHE A 831 24.80 5.88 -14.60
C PHE A 831 23.76 6.48 -13.66
N LYS A 832 23.74 6.03 -12.41
CA LYS A 832 22.87 6.57 -11.37
C LYS A 832 23.71 6.97 -10.18
N ALA A 833 23.55 8.21 -9.72
CA ALA A 833 24.22 8.71 -8.54
C ALA A 833 23.30 9.58 -7.69
N LEU A 834 23.33 9.37 -6.38
CA LEU A 834 22.73 10.28 -5.39
C LEU A 834 23.81 11.23 -4.87
N VAL A 835 23.50 12.52 -4.81
CA VAL A 835 24.36 13.53 -4.20
C VAL A 835 23.76 13.89 -2.86
N LEU A 836 24.49 13.52 -1.81
CA LEU A 836 24.13 13.70 -0.41
C LEU A 836 25.12 14.67 0.25
N PRO A 837 24.76 15.33 1.36
CA PRO A 837 25.71 16.05 2.18
C PRO A 837 26.84 15.10 2.62
N PHE A 838 28.09 15.55 2.54
CA PHE A 838 29.21 14.76 3.04
C PHE A 838 29.27 14.85 4.56
N MET A 839 29.31 13.71 5.24
CA MET A 839 29.40 13.61 6.69
C MET A 839 30.86 13.33 7.08
N ALA A 840 31.58 14.34 7.58
CA ALA A 840 33.01 14.24 7.84
C ALA A 840 33.34 13.24 8.96
N ASN A 841 32.44 13.09 9.94
CA ASN A 841 32.58 12.13 11.04
C ASN A 841 32.23 10.68 10.62
N GLY A 842 31.73 10.46 9.40
CA GLY A 842 31.46 9.12 8.87
C GLY A 842 30.23 8.44 9.49
N SER A 843 30.20 7.10 9.42
CA SER A 843 29.12 6.29 9.99
C SER A 843 29.36 5.96 11.47
N LEU A 844 28.28 5.70 12.19
CA LEU A 844 28.34 5.24 13.58
C LEU A 844 29.16 3.96 13.73
N GLU A 845 29.09 3.04 12.76
CA GLU A 845 29.93 1.84 12.73
C GLU A 845 31.43 2.17 12.80
N ARG A 846 31.87 3.18 12.05
CA ARG A 846 33.27 3.62 12.05
C ARG A 846 33.64 4.25 13.40
N CYS A 847 32.75 5.08 13.96
CA CYS A 847 32.96 5.69 15.28
C CYS A 847 33.06 4.65 16.41
N LEU A 848 32.31 3.54 16.30
CA LEU A 848 32.35 2.46 17.29
C LEU A 848 33.58 1.55 17.11
N HIS A 849 33.95 1.19 15.88
CA HIS A 849 34.86 0.06 15.66
C HIS A 849 36.23 0.41 15.03
N ALA A 850 36.45 1.64 14.55
CA ALA A 850 37.66 1.97 13.78
C ALA A 850 38.93 2.33 14.59
N GLY A 851 38.99 2.00 15.88
CA GLY A 851 40.12 2.33 16.76
C GLY A 851 40.21 3.84 17.12
N PRO A 852 41.10 4.25 18.06
CA PRO A 852 41.21 5.65 18.51
C PRO A 852 41.63 6.59 17.37
N PRO A 853 41.03 7.81 17.27
CA PRO A 853 41.02 8.79 18.37
C PRO A 853 39.65 9.27 18.86
N ALA A 854 38.52 8.69 18.42
CA ALA A 854 37.19 9.12 18.86
C ALA A 854 36.47 8.02 19.66
N GLU A 855 36.85 7.81 20.92
CA GLU A 855 36.00 7.05 21.85
C GLU A 855 34.73 7.86 22.11
N LEU A 856 33.56 7.39 21.65
CA LEU A 856 32.28 8.04 21.93
C LEU A 856 31.96 7.96 23.42
N SER A 857 31.79 9.13 24.04
CA SER A 857 31.32 9.25 25.43
C SER A 857 29.88 8.74 25.59
N LEU A 858 29.47 8.44 26.83
CA LEU A 858 28.12 7.98 27.13
C LEU A 858 27.05 9.00 26.69
N VAL A 859 27.27 10.30 26.94
CA VAL A 859 26.34 11.36 26.53
C VAL A 859 26.21 11.42 25.01
N GLN A 860 27.30 11.27 24.27
CA GLN A 860 27.26 11.21 22.80
C GLN A 860 26.49 9.98 22.32
N ARG A 861 26.68 8.81 22.93
CA ARG A 861 25.91 7.60 22.58
C ARG A 861 24.42 7.79 22.84
N VAL A 862 24.02 8.34 23.98
CA VAL A 862 22.61 8.64 24.30
C VAL A 862 22.01 9.67 23.31
N ASN A 863 22.76 10.72 22.97
CA ASN A 863 22.33 11.71 21.97
C ASN A 863 22.11 11.06 20.60
N ILE A 864 23.02 10.19 20.16
CA ILE A 864 22.91 9.46 18.90
C ILE A 864 21.70 8.51 18.93
N CYS A 865 21.50 7.75 20.01
CA CYS A 865 20.30 6.91 20.18
C CYS A 865 19.02 7.75 20.05
N SER A 866 18.95 8.88 20.77
CA SER A 866 17.81 9.79 20.80
C SER A 866 17.52 10.36 19.42
N ASP A 867 18.55 10.84 18.72
CA ASP A 867 18.44 11.37 17.36
C ASP A 867 17.93 10.33 16.36
N VAL A 868 18.45 9.09 16.41
CA VAL A 868 17.99 7.98 15.56
C VAL A 868 16.54 7.63 15.88
N ALA A 869 16.17 7.56 17.16
CA ALA A 869 14.81 7.26 17.58
C ALA A 869 13.83 8.35 17.13
N GLU A 870 14.17 9.64 17.26
CA GLU A 870 13.35 10.77 16.81
C GLU A 870 13.15 10.73 15.28
N GLY A 871 14.21 10.44 14.52
CA GLY A 871 14.14 10.26 13.07
C GLY A 871 13.22 9.11 12.66
N MET A 872 13.34 7.94 13.31
CA MET A 872 12.50 6.78 13.02
C MET A 872 11.04 6.97 13.49
N ALA A 873 10.83 7.63 14.64
CA ALA A 873 9.50 8.00 15.12
C ALA A 873 8.79 8.90 14.11
N TYR A 874 9.50 9.86 13.52
CA TYR A 874 8.99 10.66 12.41
C TYR A 874 8.57 9.79 11.22
N LEU A 875 9.42 8.88 10.74
CA LEU A 875 9.11 8.01 9.60
C LEU A 875 7.87 7.14 9.82
N HIS A 876 7.68 6.63 11.03
CA HIS A 876 6.60 5.72 11.38
C HIS A 876 5.27 6.41 11.70
N HIS A 877 5.30 7.60 12.31
CA HIS A 877 4.10 8.22 12.91
C HIS A 877 3.80 9.63 12.38
N HIS A 878 4.80 10.39 11.93
CA HIS A 878 4.62 11.81 11.58
C HIS A 878 4.87 12.14 10.10
N SER A 879 5.50 11.21 9.36
CA SER A 879 5.80 11.37 7.95
C SER A 879 4.50 11.35 7.13
N PRO A 880 4.36 12.22 6.10
CA PRO A 880 3.18 12.26 5.23
C PRO A 880 2.85 10.92 4.55
N VAL A 881 3.88 10.09 4.36
CA VAL A 881 3.74 8.68 3.95
C VAL A 881 4.50 7.87 4.99
N LYS A 882 3.84 6.87 5.59
CA LYS A 882 4.47 5.99 6.57
C LYS A 882 5.59 5.20 5.88
N VAL A 883 6.82 5.33 6.37
CA VAL A 883 8.00 4.68 5.80
C VAL A 883 8.53 3.64 6.78
N ILE A 884 8.64 2.39 6.35
CA ILE A 884 9.33 1.32 7.08
C ILE A 884 10.74 1.21 6.50
N HIS A 885 11.77 1.48 7.29
CA HIS A 885 13.15 1.58 6.83
C HIS A 885 13.70 0.24 6.31
N CYS A 886 13.42 -0.85 7.01
CA CYS A 886 13.79 -2.24 6.69
C CYS A 886 15.30 -2.60 6.74
N ASP A 887 16.20 -1.67 7.10
CA ASP A 887 17.66 -1.92 7.17
C ASP A 887 18.38 -0.97 8.15
N LEU A 888 17.87 -0.85 9.36
CA LEU A 888 18.45 0.05 10.36
C LEU A 888 19.65 -0.64 11.04
N LYS A 889 20.85 -0.06 10.90
CA LYS A 889 22.12 -0.58 11.44
C LYS A 889 23.18 0.54 11.55
N PRO A 890 24.26 0.37 12.33
CA PRO A 890 25.24 1.44 12.55
C PRO A 890 25.92 1.98 11.29
N SER A 891 26.07 1.18 10.23
CA SER A 891 26.64 1.66 8.96
C SER A 891 25.73 2.66 8.24
N ASN A 892 24.42 2.63 8.53
CA ASN A 892 23.39 3.46 7.91
C ASN A 892 23.03 4.69 8.77
N ILE A 893 23.68 4.87 9.92
CA ILE A 893 23.60 6.08 10.75
C ILE A 893 24.84 6.93 10.49
N LEU A 894 24.66 8.13 9.93
CA LEU A 894 25.76 9.06 9.64
C LEU A 894 25.80 10.18 10.68
N ILE A 895 27.01 10.62 11.02
CA ILE A 895 27.24 11.65 12.04
C ILE A 895 27.71 12.94 11.35
N ASN A 896 27.00 14.05 11.58
CA ASN A 896 27.39 15.35 11.04
C ASN A 896 28.43 16.07 11.93
N ASP A 897 28.87 17.26 11.52
CA ASP A 897 29.91 18.04 12.21
C ASP A 897 29.52 18.45 13.64
N ASP A 898 28.21 18.57 13.92
CA ASP A 898 27.66 18.92 15.24
C ASP A 898 27.40 17.70 16.13
N MET A 899 27.88 16.50 15.74
CA MET A 899 27.62 15.22 16.41
C MET A 899 26.14 14.79 16.42
N THR A 900 25.31 15.34 15.54
CA THR A 900 23.92 14.92 15.33
C THR A 900 23.89 13.68 14.45
N ALA A 901 23.08 12.69 14.84
CA ALA A 901 22.91 11.47 14.06
C ALA A 901 21.80 11.62 13.01
N LEU A 902 22.06 11.14 11.80
CA LEU A 902 21.12 11.12 10.68
C LEU A 902 20.95 9.69 10.16
N VAL A 903 19.70 9.22 10.12
CA VAL A 903 19.34 7.93 9.50
C VAL A 903 19.42 8.05 7.98
N SER A 904 20.07 7.09 7.32
CA SER A 904 20.34 7.10 5.88
C SER A 904 20.13 5.72 5.25
N ASP A 905 20.25 5.63 3.92
CA ASP A 905 20.12 4.41 3.12
C ASP A 905 18.72 3.77 3.07
N PHE A 906 17.80 4.45 2.37
CA PHE A 906 16.41 4.00 2.18
C PHE A 906 16.23 3.06 0.98
N GLY A 907 17.31 2.40 0.54
CA GLY A 907 17.35 1.58 -0.67
C GLY A 907 16.34 0.42 -0.68
N ILE A 908 16.02 -0.14 0.49
CA ILE A 908 15.04 -1.23 0.62
C ILE A 908 13.79 -0.89 1.43
N SER A 909 13.58 0.39 1.78
CA SER A 909 12.43 0.85 2.57
C SER A 909 11.07 0.62 1.91
N ARG A 910 10.02 0.38 2.71
CA ARG A 910 8.64 0.25 2.22
C ARG A 910 7.83 1.49 2.53
N LEU A 911 7.02 1.91 1.57
CA LEU A 911 6.04 2.97 1.73
C LEU A 911 4.69 2.30 1.98
N VAL A 912 4.04 2.65 3.09
CA VAL A 912 2.70 2.14 3.45
C VAL A 912 1.70 3.28 3.26
N MET A 913 0.80 3.13 2.30
CA MET A 913 -0.32 4.04 2.10
C MET A 913 -1.46 3.59 3.01
N SER A 914 -2.03 4.51 3.79
CA SER A 914 -3.13 4.23 4.70
C SER A 914 -4.39 4.89 4.15
N VAL A 915 -5.15 4.14 3.35
CA VAL A 915 -6.53 4.48 2.93
C VAL A 915 -7.45 3.42 3.56
N GLY A 916 -8.69 3.81 3.90
CA GLY A 916 -9.64 3.15 4.81
C GLY A 916 -9.76 1.62 4.78
N GLY A 917 -10.10 1.06 5.93
CA GLY A 917 -10.10 -0.38 6.22
C GLY A 917 -11.02 -1.22 5.33
N VAL A 918 -10.43 -1.82 4.30
CA VAL A 918 -10.35 -3.28 4.11
C VAL A 918 -8.92 -3.55 3.67
N ALA A 919 -8.20 -4.43 4.35
CA ALA A 919 -6.90 -4.91 3.88
C ALA A 919 -7.10 -5.80 2.64
N ASN A 920 -7.47 -5.20 1.50
CA ASN A 920 -7.15 -5.78 0.21
C ASN A 920 -5.69 -5.46 -0.06
N ALA A 921 -4.84 -6.38 0.36
CA ALA A 921 -3.39 -6.36 0.19
C ALA A 921 -2.97 -6.58 -1.28
N THR A 922 -3.61 -5.90 -2.24
CA THR A 922 -3.33 -6.12 -3.67
C THR A 922 -2.62 -4.98 -4.38
N ASP A 923 -2.70 -3.71 -3.97
CA ASP A 923 -2.20 -2.61 -4.83
C ASP A 923 -1.12 -1.66 -4.29
N VAL A 924 -0.40 -2.03 -3.22
CA VAL A 924 0.87 -1.33 -2.88
C VAL A 924 2.01 -2.33 -2.67
N GLY A 925 2.42 -2.95 -3.79
CA GLY A 925 3.70 -3.65 -3.92
C GLY A 925 3.66 -5.15 -3.60
N ALA A 926 2.98 -5.94 -4.42
CA ALA A 926 3.07 -7.41 -4.42
C ALA A 926 4.48 -7.96 -4.76
N SER A 927 5.41 -7.16 -5.28
CA SER A 927 6.69 -7.68 -5.82
C SER A 927 7.84 -7.92 -4.82
N THR A 928 7.59 -7.97 -3.51
CA THR A 928 8.60 -8.38 -2.50
C THR A 928 8.12 -9.42 -1.49
N ALA A 929 6.98 -10.09 -1.74
CA ALA A 929 6.41 -11.11 -0.86
C ALA A 929 7.28 -12.39 -0.67
N ASN A 930 8.57 -12.37 -1.04
CA ASN A 930 9.51 -13.48 -0.90
C ASN A 930 10.99 -13.05 -0.73
N MET A 931 11.29 -11.78 -0.40
CA MET A 931 12.68 -11.31 -0.22
C MET A 931 12.95 -11.04 1.26
N LEU A 932 13.92 -11.75 1.87
CA LEU A 932 14.34 -11.50 3.25
C LEU A 932 14.88 -10.06 3.36
N CYS A 933 14.17 -9.18 4.08
CA CYS A 933 14.55 -7.77 4.23
C CYS A 933 15.44 -7.56 5.47
N GLY A 934 16.55 -6.84 5.30
CA GLY A 934 17.46 -6.42 6.38
C GLY A 934 18.83 -7.08 6.34
N SER A 935 19.73 -6.60 7.19
CA SER A 935 21.11 -7.07 7.31
C SER A 935 21.28 -8.15 8.37
N ILE A 936 22.12 -9.15 8.10
CA ILE A 936 22.41 -10.29 9.00
C ILE A 936 22.73 -9.76 10.41
N GLY A 937 22.04 -10.31 11.42
CA GLY A 937 22.17 -9.91 12.83
C GLY A 937 21.19 -8.82 13.29
N TYR A 938 20.61 -8.04 12.37
CA TYR A 938 19.59 -7.00 12.66
C TYR A 938 18.19 -7.40 12.17
N ILE A 939 18.09 -8.49 11.39
CA ILE A 939 16.81 -8.98 10.85
C ILE A 939 15.93 -9.49 12.01
N PRO A 940 14.69 -9.00 12.14
CA PRO A 940 13.77 -9.47 13.15
C PRO A 940 13.31 -10.90 12.85
N PRO A 941 13.06 -11.73 13.89
CA PRO A 941 12.79 -13.15 13.74
C PRO A 941 11.56 -13.44 12.87
N GLU A 942 10.52 -12.61 12.90
CA GLU A 942 9.30 -12.78 12.11
C GLU A 942 9.53 -12.71 10.59
N TYR A 943 10.58 -12.03 10.12
CA TYR A 943 10.92 -11.97 8.69
C TYR A 943 11.51 -13.29 8.19
N GLY A 944 12.13 -14.08 9.07
CA GLY A 944 12.62 -15.43 8.77
C GLY A 944 11.49 -16.43 8.50
N TYR A 945 10.27 -16.14 8.97
CA TYR A 945 9.07 -16.96 8.76
C TYR A 945 8.21 -16.48 7.56
N GLY A 946 8.71 -15.56 6.75
CA GLY A 946 8.00 -15.05 5.56
C GLY A 946 6.99 -13.92 5.85
N SER A 947 7.05 -13.27 7.01
CA SER A 947 6.20 -12.11 7.31
C SER A 947 6.60 -10.87 6.51
N ASN A 948 5.62 -10.04 6.14
CA ASN A 948 5.87 -8.75 5.49
C ASN A 948 6.57 -7.77 6.43
N PRO A 949 7.40 -6.83 5.91
CA PRO A 949 8.05 -5.84 6.77
C PRO A 949 7.06 -4.90 7.46
N THR A 950 7.29 -4.64 8.75
CA THR A 950 6.44 -3.84 9.66
C THR A 950 7.27 -2.77 10.38
N THR A 951 6.60 -1.76 10.97
CA THR A 951 7.26 -0.76 11.84
C THR A 951 7.90 -1.40 13.07
N LYS A 952 7.34 -2.49 13.61
CA LYS A 952 7.91 -3.24 14.74
C LYS A 952 9.19 -4.01 14.37
N GLY A 953 9.41 -4.33 13.10
CA GLY A 953 10.68 -4.89 12.64
C GLY A 953 11.81 -3.86 12.62
N ASP A 954 11.50 -2.59 12.34
CA ASP A 954 12.47 -1.49 12.49
C ASP A 954 12.82 -1.24 13.97
N VAL A 955 11.85 -1.37 14.89
CA VAL A 955 12.09 -1.28 16.34
C VAL A 955 13.07 -2.35 16.81
N TYR A 956 12.95 -3.59 16.31
CA TYR A 956 13.92 -4.65 16.59
C TYR A 956 15.33 -4.28 16.13
N SER A 957 15.45 -3.83 14.89
CA SER A 957 16.72 -3.40 14.31
C SER A 957 17.35 -2.25 15.12
N PHE A 958 16.52 -1.31 15.59
CA PHE A 958 16.92 -0.23 16.50
C PHE A 958 17.44 -0.76 17.84
N GLY A 959 16.75 -1.75 18.43
CA GLY A 959 17.19 -2.37 19.67
C GLY A 959 18.56 -3.05 19.56
N VAL A 960 18.81 -3.78 18.47
CA VAL A 960 20.13 -4.37 18.19
C VAL A 960 21.20 -3.27 18.06
N LEU A 961 20.89 -2.16 17.37
CA LEU A 961 21.77 -1.00 17.23
C LEU A 961 22.11 -0.35 18.59
N VAL A 962 21.13 -0.23 19.50
CA VAL A 962 21.36 0.28 20.87
C VAL A 962 22.27 -0.65 21.65
N LEU A 963 22.02 -1.97 21.60
CA LEU A 963 22.87 -2.95 22.30
C LEU A 963 24.29 -2.97 21.77
N GLU A 964 24.49 -2.86 20.47
CA GLU A 964 25.84 -2.74 19.89
C GLU A 964 26.54 -1.45 20.33
N MET A 965 25.83 -0.32 20.41
CA MET A 965 26.41 0.91 20.94
C MET A 965 26.83 0.80 22.40
N VAL A 966 26.13 0.05 23.25
CA VAL A 966 26.51 -0.08 24.67
C VAL A 966 27.60 -1.13 24.89
N THR A 967 27.53 -2.25 24.16
CA THR A 967 28.44 -3.40 24.33
C THR A 967 29.71 -3.29 23.50
N ARG A 968 29.69 -2.48 22.43
CA ARG A 968 30.72 -2.41 21.38
C ARG A 968 31.01 -3.77 20.73
N ARG A 969 30.01 -4.68 20.68
CA ARG A 969 30.10 -5.98 20.02
C ARG A 969 29.19 -6.03 18.81
N ARG A 970 29.66 -6.62 17.71
CA ARG A 970 28.85 -6.75 16.49
C ARG A 970 27.95 -7.97 16.63
N PRO A 971 26.69 -7.92 16.15
CA PRO A 971 25.82 -9.10 16.10
C PRO A 971 26.40 -10.27 15.29
N THR A 972 27.42 -10.01 14.47
CA THR A 972 28.12 -10.96 13.60
C THR A 972 29.49 -11.38 14.14
N ASP A 973 29.87 -11.01 15.36
CA ASP A 973 31.11 -11.49 15.97
C ASP A 973 31.07 -13.02 16.15
N ASP A 974 32.21 -13.70 15.96
CA ASP A 974 32.35 -15.18 15.99
C ASP A 974 31.80 -15.82 17.28
N MET A 975 31.66 -15.05 18.37
CA MET A 975 31.09 -15.54 19.61
C MET A 975 29.57 -15.81 19.56
N PHE A 976 28.87 -15.34 18.53
CA PHE A 976 27.41 -15.42 18.37
C PHE A 976 26.99 -16.54 17.39
N GLU A 977 27.49 -17.75 17.62
CA GLU A 977 27.18 -18.95 16.84
C GLU A 977 26.06 -19.82 17.49
N ALA A 978 25.57 -20.83 16.76
CA ALA A 978 24.66 -21.86 17.25
C ALA A 978 23.34 -21.35 17.91
N GLY A 979 22.80 -20.23 17.41
CA GLY A 979 21.52 -19.67 17.88
C GLY A 979 21.62 -18.66 19.04
N LEU A 980 22.85 -18.34 19.49
CA LEU A 980 23.10 -17.26 20.44
C LEU A 980 23.27 -15.92 19.70
N SER A 981 22.33 -14.99 19.88
CA SER A 981 22.37 -13.64 19.31
C SER A 981 22.86 -12.60 20.34
N LEU A 982 23.30 -11.43 19.88
CA LEU A 982 23.75 -10.32 20.76
C LEU A 982 22.73 -10.00 21.86
N HIS A 983 21.45 -9.84 21.51
CA HIS A 983 20.41 -9.54 22.49
C HIS A 983 20.15 -10.68 23.48
N LYS A 984 20.22 -11.95 23.05
CA LYS A 984 20.13 -13.11 23.96
C LYS A 984 21.32 -13.14 24.91
N TRP A 985 22.52 -12.88 24.42
CA TRP A 985 23.72 -12.81 25.24
C TRP A 985 23.65 -11.69 26.29
N VAL A 986 23.25 -10.47 25.90
CA VAL A 986 23.05 -9.36 26.85
C VAL A 986 21.96 -9.72 27.86
N LYS A 987 20.81 -10.26 27.41
CA LYS A 987 19.70 -10.67 28.29
C LYS A 987 20.16 -11.70 29.34
N ILE A 988 21.00 -12.66 28.97
CA ILE A 988 21.54 -13.68 29.89
C ILE A 988 22.51 -13.06 30.92
N HIS A 989 23.32 -12.07 30.53
CA HIS A 989 24.46 -11.61 31.33
C HIS A 989 24.27 -10.27 32.06
N HIS A 990 23.29 -9.45 31.67
CA HIS A 990 23.10 -8.12 32.26
C HIS A 990 22.52 -8.15 33.69
N HIS A 991 21.73 -9.17 34.06
CA HIS A 991 21.17 -9.31 35.40
C HIS A 991 22.27 -9.67 36.43
N GLY A 992 22.71 -8.66 37.19
CA GLY A 992 23.68 -8.79 38.29
C GLY A 992 25.16 -8.58 37.90
N ARG A 993 25.48 -8.37 36.62
CA ARG A 993 26.85 -8.08 36.11
C ARG A 993 26.84 -7.17 34.87
N ALA A 994 26.26 -5.97 34.97
CA ALA A 994 26.23 -5.00 33.86
C ALA A 994 27.65 -4.70 33.31
N ASP A 995 28.65 -4.60 34.18
CA ASP A 995 30.06 -4.40 33.80
C ASP A 995 30.63 -5.49 32.87
N ALA A 996 30.06 -6.70 32.87
CA ALA A 996 30.53 -7.81 32.03
C ALA A 996 30.07 -7.71 30.58
N VAL A 997 29.02 -6.93 30.30
CA VAL A 997 28.45 -6.76 28.96
C VAL A 997 28.75 -5.39 28.34
N VAL A 998 28.99 -4.37 29.17
CA VAL A 998 29.23 -2.99 28.72
C VAL A 998 30.63 -2.84 28.14
N ASP A 999 30.77 -1.94 27.15
CA ASP A 999 32.04 -1.53 26.56
C ASP A 999 33.06 -1.18 27.67
N PRO A 1000 34.19 -1.91 27.77
CA PRO A 1000 35.22 -1.64 28.78
C PRO A 1000 35.74 -0.20 28.75
N ALA A 1001 35.73 0.46 27.58
CA ALA A 1001 36.11 1.87 27.47
C ALA A 1001 35.10 2.79 28.17
N LEU A 1002 33.79 2.51 28.07
CA LEU A 1002 32.76 3.24 28.82
C LEU A 1002 32.93 3.06 30.33
N VAL A 1003 33.15 1.82 30.79
CA VAL A 1003 33.38 1.52 32.21
C VAL A 1003 34.59 2.30 32.74
N ARG A 1004 35.70 2.33 31.98
CA ARG A 1004 36.90 3.11 32.32
C ARG A 1004 36.60 4.62 32.40
N MET A 1005 35.94 5.17 31.38
CA MET A 1005 35.59 6.60 31.32
C MET A 1005 34.67 7.03 32.46
N VAL A 1006 33.75 6.16 32.89
CA VAL A 1006 32.80 6.42 33.99
C VAL A 1006 33.48 6.27 35.36
N ARG A 1007 34.48 5.39 35.49
CA ARG A 1007 35.25 5.18 36.72
C ARG A 1007 35.99 6.44 37.17
N ASP A 1008 36.50 7.22 36.24
CA ASP A 1008 37.33 8.41 36.51
C ASP A 1008 36.51 9.69 36.81
N GLN A 1009 35.17 9.60 36.81
CA GLN A 1009 34.25 10.71 37.09
C GLN A 1009 33.86 10.85 38.58
N THR A 1010 33.22 11.96 38.94
CA THR A 1010 32.70 12.19 40.30
C THR A 1010 31.63 11.14 40.69
N PRO A 1011 31.42 10.84 41.98
CA PRO A 1011 30.45 9.84 42.42
C PRO A 1011 29.01 10.09 41.93
N GLU A 1012 28.64 11.36 41.76
CA GLU A 1012 27.33 11.76 41.24
C GLU A 1012 27.20 11.44 39.75
N VAL A 1013 28.18 11.85 38.94
CA VAL A 1013 28.23 11.57 37.50
C VAL A 1013 28.34 10.07 37.23
N ARG A 1014 29.06 9.33 38.09
CA ARG A 1014 29.14 7.87 38.02
C ARG A 1014 27.77 7.23 38.19
N ARG A 1015 27.02 7.58 39.25
CA ARG A 1015 25.66 7.08 39.45
C ARG A 1015 24.72 7.42 38.29
N MET A 1016 24.80 8.64 37.76
CA MET A 1016 24.00 9.03 36.58
C MET A 1016 24.37 8.21 35.32
N SER A 1017 25.66 7.90 35.16
CA SER A 1017 26.15 7.10 34.05
C SER A 1017 25.72 5.63 34.16
N ASP A 1018 25.75 5.05 35.36
CA ASP A 1018 25.30 3.68 35.61
C ASP A 1018 23.80 3.52 35.32
N VAL A 1019 23.00 4.53 35.71
CA VAL A 1019 21.58 4.61 35.33
C VAL A 1019 21.45 4.64 33.82
N ALA A 1020 22.11 5.56 33.13
CA ALA A 1020 21.99 5.69 31.69
C ALA A 1020 22.44 4.44 30.92
N ILE A 1021 23.50 3.77 31.37
CA ILE A 1021 23.95 2.50 30.77
C ILE A 1021 22.90 1.40 30.96
N SER A 1022 22.33 1.28 32.16
CA SER A 1022 21.30 0.29 32.45
C SER A 1022 20.06 0.50 31.58
N GLU A 1023 19.63 1.75 31.44
CA GLU A 1023 18.45 2.15 30.66
C GLU A 1023 18.62 1.88 29.17
N LEU A 1024 19.82 2.09 28.62
CA LEU A 1024 20.11 1.74 27.23
C LEU A 1024 20.13 0.21 27.01
N LEU A 1025 20.70 -0.58 27.93
CA LEU A 1025 20.68 -2.05 27.83
C LEU A 1025 19.25 -2.58 27.88
N GLU A 1026 18.44 -2.07 28.80
CA GLU A 1026 17.07 -2.49 29.00
C GLU A 1026 16.17 -2.07 27.82
N LEU A 1027 16.32 -0.85 27.30
CA LEU A 1027 15.67 -0.42 26.06
C LEU A 1027 16.06 -1.33 24.88
N GLY A 1028 17.35 -1.66 24.75
CA GLY A 1028 17.83 -2.55 23.70
C GLY A 1028 17.22 -3.96 23.77
N ILE A 1029 17.09 -4.52 24.98
CA ILE A 1029 16.43 -5.82 25.22
C ILE A 1029 14.93 -5.73 24.92
N LEU A 1030 14.27 -4.65 25.31
CA LEU A 1030 12.83 -4.46 25.10
C LEU A 1030 12.49 -4.29 23.62
N CYS A 1031 13.30 -3.53 22.89
CA CYS A 1031 13.17 -3.40 21.44
C CYS A 1031 13.41 -4.73 20.71
N THR A 1032 14.19 -5.67 21.27
CA THR A 1032 14.57 -6.95 20.63
C THR A 1032 13.75 -8.16 21.09
N GLN A 1033 12.54 -7.97 21.64
CA GLN A 1033 11.65 -9.10 21.97
C GLN A 1033 11.31 -9.95 20.73
N GLU A 1034 11.15 -11.27 20.92
CA GLU A 1034 10.85 -12.18 19.81
C GLU A 1034 9.46 -11.89 19.20
N GLN A 1035 8.46 -11.58 20.02
CA GLN A 1035 7.13 -11.16 19.55
C GLN A 1035 7.13 -9.67 19.16
N ALA A 1036 6.63 -9.36 17.97
CA ALA A 1036 6.62 -8.00 17.43
C ALA A 1036 5.72 -7.03 18.22
N SER A 1037 4.62 -7.52 18.80
CA SER A 1037 3.70 -6.70 19.63
C SER A 1037 4.35 -6.25 20.94
N ALA A 1038 5.17 -7.11 21.55
CA ALA A 1038 5.86 -6.82 22.82
C ALA A 1038 6.99 -5.78 22.71
N ARG A 1039 7.30 -5.31 21.48
CA ARG A 1039 8.28 -4.25 21.26
C ARG A 1039 7.60 -2.89 21.39
N PRO A 1040 8.26 -1.85 21.92
CA PRO A 1040 7.69 -0.51 22.00
C PRO A 1040 7.46 0.09 20.60
N THR A 1041 6.80 1.22 20.50
CA THR A 1041 6.85 2.01 19.26
C THR A 1041 8.14 2.81 19.21
N MET A 1042 8.55 3.27 18.02
CA MET A 1042 9.67 4.21 17.92
C MET A 1042 9.38 5.56 18.59
N MET A 1043 8.10 5.92 18.80
CA MET A 1043 7.72 7.11 19.55
C MET A 1043 8.04 6.94 21.04
N ASP A 1044 7.68 5.80 21.63
CA ASP A 1044 8.01 5.48 23.02
C ASP A 1044 9.53 5.44 23.25
N ALA A 1045 10.27 4.81 22.33
CA ALA A 1045 11.73 4.77 22.40
C ALA A 1045 12.36 6.16 22.28
N ALA A 1046 11.80 7.05 21.45
CA ALA A 1046 12.29 8.42 21.30
C ALA A 1046 12.05 9.25 22.57
N ASP A 1047 10.87 9.12 23.18
CA ASP A 1047 10.51 9.81 24.41
C ASP A 1047 11.39 9.37 25.59
N ASP A 1048 11.67 8.06 25.72
CA ASP A 1048 12.57 7.53 26.74
C ASP A 1048 13.99 8.07 26.61
N LEU A 1049 14.50 8.10 25.38
CA LEU A 1049 15.85 8.57 25.11
C LEU A 1049 15.98 10.09 25.24
N ASP A 1050 14.94 10.85 24.93
CA ASP A 1050 14.91 12.30 25.19
C ASP A 1050 14.90 12.62 26.69
N ARG A 1051 14.16 11.85 27.50
CA ARG A 1051 14.24 11.94 28.96
C ARG A 1051 15.65 11.63 29.46
N LEU A 1052 16.27 10.58 28.92
CA LEU A 1052 17.62 10.17 29.34
C LEU A 1052 18.68 11.20 28.94
N LYS A 1053 18.53 11.80 27.76
CA LYS A 1053 19.31 12.93 27.26
C LYS A 1053 19.21 14.15 28.17
N ARG A 1054 18.00 14.52 28.59
CA ARG A 1054 17.78 15.63 29.55
C ARG A 1054 18.34 15.33 30.93
N TYR A 1055 18.22 14.08 31.41
CA TYR A 1055 18.80 13.65 32.70
C TYR A 1055 20.31 13.83 32.73
N LEU A 1056 21.02 13.44 31.66
CA LEU A 1056 22.47 13.64 31.55
C LEU A 1056 22.88 15.11 31.30
N GLY A 1057 21.95 15.98 30.90
CA GLY A 1057 22.19 17.39 30.57
C GLY A 1057 22.15 18.39 31.73
N GLY A 1058 21.78 17.97 32.95
CA GLY A 1058 21.92 18.78 34.16
C GLY A 1058 20.71 19.62 34.61
N ASP A 1059 19.50 19.40 34.07
CA ASP A 1059 18.25 19.96 34.63
C ASP A 1059 17.87 19.21 35.93
N THR A 1060 18.62 19.45 37.00
CA THR A 1060 18.61 18.62 38.22
C THR A 1060 17.56 19.05 39.25
N THR A 1061 16.53 18.21 39.47
CA THR A 1061 15.97 17.89 40.81
C THR A 1061 15.16 16.57 40.88
N ALA A 1062 15.20 15.67 39.89
CA ALA A 1062 14.42 14.42 39.91
C ALA A 1062 15.26 13.16 39.63
N THR A 1063 14.94 12.05 40.32
CA THR A 1063 15.36 10.68 39.99
C THR A 1063 14.92 10.35 38.56
N PHE A 1064 15.83 9.80 37.73
CA PHE A 1064 15.47 9.30 36.41
C PHE A 1064 14.47 8.15 36.55
N ALA A 1065 13.35 8.26 35.86
CA ALA A 1065 12.46 7.15 35.55
C ALA A 1065 12.22 7.25 34.05
N SER A 1066 12.49 6.18 33.30
CA SER A 1066 12.24 6.02 31.84
C SER A 1066 10.76 6.31 31.47
N SER A 1067 10.17 5.99 30.31
CA SER A 1067 8.70 5.86 30.15
C SER A 1067 8.26 4.42 29.83
N LEU A 1068 9.24 3.55 29.55
CA LEU A 1068 9.09 2.13 29.23
C LEU A 1068 9.15 1.16 30.39
N GLY A 1069 9.73 1.52 31.54
CA GLY A 1069 9.58 0.71 32.75
C GLY A 1069 10.65 0.61 33.79
N PHE A 1070 11.79 1.15 33.47
CA PHE A 1070 13.02 0.72 34.07
C PHE A 1070 13.23 1.42 35.40
N SER A 1071 13.50 0.60 36.41
CA SER A 1071 14.02 1.08 37.67
C SER A 1071 15.45 0.58 37.80
N SER A 1072 16.40 1.48 37.62
CA SER A 1072 17.74 1.30 38.16
C SER A 1072 17.65 1.18 39.69
N THR A 1073 17.80 -0.04 40.22
CA THR A 1073 18.18 -0.22 41.63
C THR A 1073 19.55 0.41 41.80
N THR A 1074 19.64 1.42 42.66
CA THR A 1074 20.91 1.98 43.12
C THR A 1074 21.78 0.89 43.73
N PHE A 1075 22.98 0.74 43.18
CA PHE A 1075 24.15 0.14 43.83
C PHE A 1075 24.49 0.94 45.10
N GLU A 1076 23.85 0.63 46.22
CA GLU A 1076 24.27 1.04 47.57
C GLU A 1076 23.37 0.26 48.54
N ASP A 1077 23.73 -1.01 48.80
CA ASP A 1077 23.42 -1.77 50.04
C ASP A 1077 24.04 -3.18 49.91
N ILE A 1078 25.38 -3.22 49.90
CA ILE A 1078 26.14 -4.35 50.42
C ILE A 1078 27.13 -3.76 51.43
N GLY A 1079 26.67 -3.76 52.68
CA GLY A 1079 27.43 -3.59 53.91
C GLY A 1079 26.79 -4.47 54.96
#